data_AF-A0A5C6A294-F1
#
_entry.id   AF-A0A5C6A294-F1
#
_cell.length_a   1.000
_cell.length_b   1.000
_cell.length_c   1.000
_cell.angle_alpha   90.00
_cell.angle_beta   90.00
_cell.angle_gamma   90.00
#
_symmetry.space_group_name_H-M   'P 1'
#
loop_
_entity.id
_entity.type
_entity.pdbx_description
1 polymer ?
#
loop_
_entity_poly.entity_id
_entity_poly.type
_entity_poly.pdbx_seq_one_letter_code
_entity_poly.pdbx_strand_id
1 'polypeptide(L)'
;MGVTVIGMLGLSGMAVAWTLGFFDKEAKAAAKPIDRTGQLAFPAIVRPMNAYDALTKNDFINPQTQQLNVIWLPEATAQVASRNMADLIGRVLRRDKQAGMVLSEADFLEKGTRPGLVAGIPAGKFAMSIPASGIAGLEQLRGGDHFDLLVSLPMRDGEDQLTNSEPAALFGGIKPPSLRVGQLSRRHGVKHLVTDGMLVTLFSGSKRSTNGPTGLTVTPSSSKSKSTATPAAVFAELAVNPDEIGPLTEAISLGTKMTCVLRSGLPGGDVGDAMSTEGMVPVITTASPVSAFSALTDENLMDESTGQLHLYYFAPDKISKEWISDPAKLYGRVVARPLRRGSLVTESDLLPPGTRPGISAGLPAGMAGMSLSKENVQGFEKLAVGDTFSILTKVPGEVTAAAPSTSWATLQGGQLSDEDARIAAMVRTGIREVVRDAVYLSESAGDTVIIGIPELEVAKLAQLIRDEVEVFAVARSSQQELDSATRSPLFPGSAWEHTALEALPPAPGLAGGACGAVRSQAGAWELVNFPSPSLPAPLPEAGRGEPETRLVTQNQPGNPFENAQRQGGKIPVPILVQEIPAYEELTIDDFIDPTTGNVQTLYFDSANVDQDWELDIRKLIDRIAVRPLRAGRPVRTIDLAPAGSIAGPSLGLEPGMRGVTVNATQIVGLDSLSVGTVFDLVSARGIEVSSLADKVSQSIASSDAVKEATKLPGGRVAASRTVATQVRLLTNSGTVQIIVPKLGGVSEKQTQTQLTADGSTVTETVKSDPVTFEERTVPQFVLAVPDEFVGSVLGVLDTQNPLHVSLRPVNESSIQNADFSRQGESDPAVRAVLQEHVRGTRIEKEVFLTDRPEPLVATLDE
;
A
#
# COMPACT_ATOMS: atom_id res chain seq x y z
N MET A 1 20.89 29.41 -91.06
CA MET A 1 21.08 28.17 -90.25
C MET A 1 20.29 28.31 -88.96
N GLY A 2 18.98 28.03 -88.99
CA GLY A 2 18.07 28.32 -87.87
C GLY A 2 16.83 27.44 -87.90
N VAL A 3 17.01 26.11 -87.88
CA VAL A 3 15.89 25.14 -87.90
C VAL A 3 16.09 23.98 -86.90
N THR A 4 17.16 23.93 -86.11
CA THR A 4 17.52 22.73 -85.31
C THR A 4 17.43 22.88 -83.78
N VAL A 5 16.69 23.88 -83.25
CA VAL A 5 16.55 24.08 -81.78
C VAL A 5 15.11 23.92 -81.26
N ILE A 6 14.10 23.92 -82.13
CA ILE A 6 12.68 23.79 -81.69
C ILE A 6 12.26 22.31 -81.49
N GLY A 7 12.98 21.35 -82.05
CA GLY A 7 12.64 19.91 -81.96
C GLY A 7 12.95 19.24 -80.61
N MET A 8 13.92 19.73 -79.83
CA MET A 8 14.31 19.08 -78.56
C MET A 8 13.52 19.56 -77.33
N LEU A 9 12.85 20.72 -77.40
CA LEU A 9 12.00 21.21 -76.30
C LEU A 9 10.58 20.61 -76.33
N GLY A 10 10.10 20.16 -77.50
CA GLY A 10 8.80 19.48 -77.60
C GLY A 10 8.81 18.03 -77.07
N LEU A 11 9.92 17.32 -77.22
CA LEU A 11 10.05 15.92 -76.79
C LEU A 11 10.33 15.77 -75.29
N SER A 12 11.05 16.70 -74.67
CA SER A 12 11.24 16.70 -73.21
C SER A 12 9.94 17.03 -72.47
N GLY A 13 9.12 17.94 -73.02
CA GLY A 13 7.79 18.25 -72.48
C GLY A 13 6.82 17.06 -72.53
N MET A 14 6.81 16.29 -73.63
CA MET A 14 5.99 15.08 -73.73
C MET A 14 6.48 13.96 -72.80
N ALA A 15 7.79 13.76 -72.64
CA ALA A 15 8.31 12.76 -71.71
C ALA A 15 7.94 13.08 -70.26
N VAL A 16 7.99 14.36 -69.86
CA VAL A 16 7.54 14.80 -68.52
C VAL A 16 6.02 14.67 -68.35
N ALA A 17 5.22 14.93 -69.39
CA ALA A 17 3.77 14.71 -69.33
C ALA A 17 3.39 13.22 -69.28
N TRP A 18 4.20 12.34 -69.89
CA TRP A 18 4.02 10.88 -69.81
C TRP A 18 4.43 10.33 -68.44
N THR A 19 5.54 10.79 -67.85
CA THR A 19 5.96 10.37 -66.51
C THR A 19 5.09 10.94 -65.39
N LEU A 20 4.45 12.09 -65.60
CA LEU A 20 3.46 12.66 -64.67
C LEU A 20 2.03 12.07 -64.82
N GLY A 21 1.84 11.06 -65.69
CA GLY A 21 0.57 10.31 -65.78
C GLY A 21 -0.60 11.09 -66.40
N PHE A 22 -0.36 12.15 -67.17
CA PHE A 22 -1.43 12.99 -67.74
C PHE A 22 -2.26 12.31 -68.84
N PHE A 23 -1.74 11.22 -69.44
CA PHE A 23 -2.41 10.47 -70.52
C PHE A 23 -3.02 9.14 -70.07
N ASP A 24 -2.95 8.79 -68.78
CA ASP A 24 -3.53 7.54 -68.24
C ASP A 24 -5.05 7.64 -67.96
N LYS A 25 -5.74 8.53 -68.68
CA LYS A 25 -7.20 8.69 -68.60
C LYS A 25 -7.95 7.47 -69.15
N GLU A 26 -7.34 6.70 -70.04
CA GLU A 26 -7.94 5.46 -70.56
C GLU A 26 -7.70 4.26 -69.63
N ALA A 27 -6.59 4.18 -68.91
CA ALA A 27 -6.35 3.12 -67.92
C ALA A 27 -7.30 3.21 -66.70
N LYS A 28 -7.72 4.41 -66.31
CA LYS A 28 -8.77 4.60 -65.27
C LYS A 28 -10.18 4.20 -65.72
N ALA A 29 -10.46 4.13 -67.01
CA ALA A 29 -11.78 3.74 -67.54
C ALA A 29 -11.98 2.21 -67.64
N ALA A 30 -10.90 1.42 -67.54
CA ALA A 30 -10.93 -0.04 -67.61
C ALA A 30 -10.81 -0.75 -66.25
N ALA A 31 -10.94 -0.03 -65.13
CA ALA A 31 -11.04 -0.65 -63.82
C ALA A 31 -12.34 -1.46 -63.76
N LYS A 32 -12.22 -2.79 -63.84
CA LYS A 32 -13.33 -3.75 -63.74
C LYS A 32 -14.20 -3.36 -62.53
N PRO A 33 -15.52 -3.17 -62.69
CA PRO A 33 -16.38 -2.80 -61.57
C PRO A 33 -16.20 -3.82 -60.47
N ILE A 34 -15.69 -3.36 -59.32
CA ILE A 34 -15.47 -4.21 -58.15
C ILE A 34 -16.84 -4.70 -57.71
N ASP A 35 -17.05 -6.02 -57.72
CA ASP A 35 -18.27 -6.63 -57.22
C ASP A 35 -18.33 -6.40 -55.69
N ARG A 36 -19.31 -5.60 -55.26
CA ARG A 36 -19.53 -5.23 -53.85
C ARG A 36 -20.77 -5.92 -53.28
N THR A 37 -21.27 -6.97 -53.93
CA THR A 37 -22.44 -7.71 -53.48
C THR A 37 -22.18 -8.30 -52.10
N GLY A 38 -23.03 -7.96 -51.11
CA GLY A 38 -22.89 -8.40 -49.71
C GLY A 38 -21.99 -7.52 -48.82
N GLN A 39 -21.48 -6.40 -49.34
CA GLN A 39 -20.73 -5.41 -48.57
C GLN A 39 -21.55 -4.13 -48.36
N LEU A 40 -21.44 -3.56 -47.16
CA LEU A 40 -22.05 -2.29 -46.79
C LEU A 40 -20.98 -1.22 -46.62
N ALA A 41 -21.32 -0.01 -47.03
CA ALA A 41 -20.52 1.19 -46.85
C ALA A 41 -20.59 1.69 -45.40
N PHE A 42 -19.44 1.90 -44.75
CA PHE A 42 -19.29 2.51 -43.43
C PHE A 42 -18.40 3.76 -43.51
N PRO A 43 -18.77 4.86 -42.82
CA PRO A 43 -17.92 6.04 -42.72
C PRO A 43 -16.67 5.72 -41.91
N ALA A 44 -15.51 6.08 -42.43
CA ALA A 44 -14.22 5.87 -41.78
C ALA A 44 -13.49 7.21 -41.58
N ILE A 45 -12.78 7.34 -40.46
CA ILE A 45 -12.07 8.58 -40.10
C ILE A 45 -10.93 8.80 -41.11
N VAL A 46 -10.69 10.03 -41.55
CA VAL A 46 -9.68 10.36 -42.57
C VAL A 46 -8.32 10.68 -41.95
N ARG A 47 -8.33 11.14 -40.70
CA ARG A 47 -7.15 11.53 -39.94
C ARG A 47 -7.14 10.85 -38.57
N PRO A 48 -5.98 10.66 -37.94
CA PRO A 48 -5.92 10.27 -36.55
C PRO A 48 -6.65 11.28 -35.67
N MET A 49 -7.36 10.79 -34.67
CA MET A 49 -8.11 11.58 -33.70
C MET A 49 -7.74 11.18 -32.29
N ASN A 50 -7.67 12.15 -31.40
CA ASN A 50 -7.32 11.92 -30.01
C ASN A 50 -8.58 11.54 -29.22
N ALA A 51 -8.38 10.89 -28.08
CA ALA A 51 -9.40 10.71 -27.06
C ALA A 51 -9.97 12.08 -26.67
N TYR A 52 -11.27 12.09 -26.37
CA TYR A 52 -12.01 13.27 -25.95
C TYR A 52 -12.27 14.34 -27.02
N ASP A 53 -11.86 14.11 -28.27
CA ASP A 53 -12.24 14.94 -29.40
C ASP A 53 -13.69 14.66 -29.84
N ALA A 54 -14.43 15.72 -30.16
CA ALA A 54 -15.73 15.59 -30.81
C ALA A 54 -15.56 15.33 -32.31
N LEU A 55 -16.30 14.37 -32.83
CA LEU A 55 -16.35 14.10 -34.26
C LEU A 55 -17.05 15.23 -35.02
N THR A 56 -16.41 15.71 -36.06
CA THR A 56 -16.98 16.67 -37.00
C THR A 56 -17.18 16.03 -38.36
N LYS A 57 -18.00 16.67 -39.21
CA LYS A 57 -18.21 16.23 -40.60
C LYS A 57 -16.90 16.14 -41.40
N ASN A 58 -15.94 17.02 -41.11
CA ASN A 58 -14.67 17.08 -41.82
C ASN A 58 -13.76 15.88 -41.51
N ASP A 59 -13.97 15.22 -40.38
CA ASP A 59 -13.17 14.04 -39.99
C ASP A 59 -13.47 12.82 -40.86
N PHE A 60 -14.59 12.82 -41.58
CA PHE A 60 -14.99 11.75 -42.51
C PHE A 60 -14.83 12.13 -43.99
N ILE A 61 -14.50 13.38 -44.31
CA ILE A 61 -14.38 13.85 -45.70
C ILE A 61 -12.91 13.88 -46.10
N ASN A 62 -12.57 13.18 -47.17
CA ASN A 62 -11.21 13.24 -47.68
C ASN A 62 -10.95 14.65 -48.25
N PRO A 63 -9.93 15.38 -47.75
CA PRO A 63 -9.71 16.78 -48.13
C PRO A 63 -9.43 16.97 -49.62
N GLN A 64 -8.89 15.95 -50.30
CA GLN A 64 -8.56 16.02 -51.72
C GLN A 64 -9.76 15.74 -52.62
N THR A 65 -10.56 14.73 -52.29
CA THR A 65 -11.69 14.33 -53.15
C THR A 65 -12.99 15.02 -52.79
N GLN A 66 -13.08 15.63 -51.59
CA GLN A 66 -14.32 16.18 -51.02
C GLN A 66 -15.46 15.15 -50.93
N GLN A 67 -15.11 13.86 -51.00
CA GLN A 67 -16.04 12.74 -50.87
C GLN A 67 -15.91 12.11 -49.49
N LEU A 68 -16.99 11.47 -49.05
CA LEU A 68 -17.01 10.69 -47.81
C LEU A 68 -16.00 9.54 -47.93
N ASN A 69 -15.12 9.42 -46.95
CA ASN A 69 -14.23 8.28 -46.84
C ASN A 69 -15.04 7.09 -46.33
N VAL A 70 -15.20 6.11 -47.21
CA VAL A 70 -16.06 4.94 -46.98
C VAL A 70 -15.24 3.68 -47.11
N ILE A 71 -15.37 2.81 -46.12
CA ILE A 71 -14.83 1.45 -46.16
C ILE A 71 -15.99 0.49 -46.36
N TRP A 72 -15.80 -0.46 -47.26
CA TRP A 72 -16.78 -1.49 -47.58
C TRP A 72 -16.50 -2.72 -46.71
N LEU A 73 -17.39 -2.98 -45.75
CA LEU A 73 -17.29 -4.11 -44.82
C LEU A 73 -18.45 -5.09 -45.03
N PRO A 74 -18.31 -6.38 -44.67
CA PRO A 74 -19.40 -7.33 -44.75
C PRO A 74 -20.63 -6.90 -43.95
N GLU A 75 -21.82 -7.30 -44.40
CA GLU A 75 -23.10 -6.92 -43.75
C GLU A 75 -23.17 -7.27 -42.25
N ALA A 76 -22.50 -8.34 -41.82
CA ALA A 76 -22.43 -8.73 -40.40
C ALA A 76 -21.84 -7.64 -39.48
N THR A 77 -20.97 -6.76 -40.00
CA THR A 77 -20.36 -5.67 -39.23
C THR A 77 -21.36 -4.54 -38.90
N ALA A 78 -22.51 -4.49 -39.58
CA ALA A 78 -23.53 -3.47 -39.34
C ALA A 78 -24.21 -3.54 -37.97
N GLN A 79 -24.05 -4.65 -37.24
CA GLN A 79 -24.56 -4.78 -35.87
C GLN A 79 -23.71 -4.03 -34.83
N VAL A 80 -22.42 -3.80 -35.13
CA VAL A 80 -21.45 -3.25 -34.17
C VAL A 80 -21.07 -1.81 -34.53
N ALA A 81 -20.99 -1.49 -35.83
CA ALA A 81 -20.59 -0.18 -36.33
C ALA A 81 -21.77 0.65 -36.84
N SER A 82 -21.79 1.95 -36.53
CA SER A 82 -22.85 2.84 -37.02
C SER A 82 -22.60 3.24 -38.48
N ARG A 83 -23.64 3.12 -39.31
CA ARG A 83 -23.62 3.55 -40.72
C ARG A 83 -24.05 5.01 -40.91
N ASN A 84 -24.85 5.52 -39.99
CA ASN A 84 -25.44 6.83 -40.12
C ASN A 84 -24.50 7.89 -39.54
N MET A 85 -23.95 8.72 -40.42
CA MET A 85 -23.03 9.78 -40.04
C MET A 85 -23.66 10.79 -39.06
N ALA A 86 -24.99 10.98 -39.10
CA ALA A 86 -25.67 11.87 -38.17
C ALA A 86 -25.60 11.38 -36.71
N ASP A 87 -25.50 10.07 -36.49
CA ASP A 87 -25.39 9.48 -35.15
C ASP A 87 -23.95 9.56 -34.58
N LEU A 88 -22.97 9.80 -35.47
CA LEU A 88 -21.55 9.91 -35.14
C LEU A 88 -21.11 11.36 -34.90
N ILE A 89 -21.61 12.32 -35.70
CA ILE A 89 -21.22 13.73 -35.60
C ILE A 89 -21.63 14.30 -34.23
N GLY A 90 -20.68 14.96 -33.57
CA GLY A 90 -20.85 15.56 -32.24
C GLY A 90 -20.66 14.59 -31.07
N ARG A 91 -20.50 13.28 -31.33
CA ARG A 91 -20.08 12.32 -30.29
C ARG A 91 -18.61 12.55 -29.95
N VAL A 92 -18.28 12.30 -28.70
CA VAL A 92 -16.91 12.46 -28.16
C VAL A 92 -16.25 11.08 -28.08
N LEU A 93 -15.04 10.97 -28.62
CA LEU A 93 -14.27 9.72 -28.58
C LEU A 93 -13.84 9.38 -27.15
N ARG A 94 -13.93 8.11 -26.78
CA ARG A 94 -13.44 7.58 -25.51
C ARG A 94 -11.93 7.28 -25.53
N ARG A 95 -11.39 6.97 -26.71
CA ARG A 95 -9.98 6.59 -26.93
C ARG A 95 -9.47 7.15 -28.26
N ASP A 96 -8.16 7.21 -28.40
CA ASP A 96 -7.50 7.59 -29.65
C ASP A 96 -7.94 6.65 -30.79
N LYS A 97 -8.09 7.19 -32.00
CA LYS A 97 -8.49 6.43 -33.18
C LYS A 97 -7.63 6.79 -34.39
N GLN A 98 -7.17 5.77 -35.09
CA GLN A 98 -6.35 5.92 -36.29
C GLN A 98 -7.20 6.24 -37.53
N ALA A 99 -6.57 6.87 -38.51
CA ALA A 99 -7.18 7.08 -39.83
C ALA A 99 -7.54 5.73 -40.47
N GLY A 100 -8.66 5.68 -41.17
CA GLY A 100 -9.20 4.49 -41.80
C GLY A 100 -9.98 3.58 -40.87
N MET A 101 -10.13 3.91 -39.58
CA MET A 101 -10.93 3.09 -38.67
C MET A 101 -12.43 3.39 -38.80
N VAL A 102 -13.25 2.36 -38.65
CA VAL A 102 -14.71 2.48 -38.52
C VAL A 102 -15.07 2.57 -37.04
N LEU A 103 -16.06 3.39 -36.72
CA LEU A 103 -16.44 3.72 -35.35
C LEU A 103 -17.64 2.91 -34.88
N SER A 104 -17.53 2.39 -33.65
CA SER A 104 -18.58 1.66 -32.93
C SER A 104 -19.12 2.47 -31.75
N GLU A 105 -20.25 2.06 -31.17
CA GLU A 105 -20.81 2.74 -29.99
C GLU A 105 -19.86 2.69 -28.78
N ALA A 106 -19.06 1.62 -28.66
CA ALA A 106 -18.07 1.46 -27.59
C ALA A 106 -16.90 2.47 -27.68
N ASP A 107 -16.70 3.08 -28.84
CA ASP A 107 -15.66 4.08 -29.05
C ASP A 107 -16.08 5.48 -28.59
N PHE A 108 -17.33 5.66 -28.16
CA PHE A 108 -17.87 6.93 -27.72
C PHE A 108 -18.12 6.99 -26.23
N LEU A 109 -18.00 8.20 -25.69
CA LEU A 109 -18.61 8.55 -24.41
C LEU A 109 -20.13 8.72 -24.57
N GLU A 110 -20.81 8.89 -23.44
CA GLU A 110 -22.25 9.14 -23.39
C GLU A 110 -22.64 10.35 -24.27
N LYS A 111 -23.86 10.30 -24.83
CA LYS A 111 -24.37 11.39 -25.68
C LYS A 111 -24.51 12.66 -24.83
N GLY A 112 -23.97 13.78 -25.33
CA GLY A 112 -24.02 15.08 -24.66
C GLY A 112 -22.77 15.43 -23.85
N THR A 113 -21.79 14.53 -23.76
CA THR A 113 -20.48 14.84 -23.18
C THR A 113 -19.83 16.00 -23.94
N ARG A 114 -19.28 16.97 -23.19
CA ARG A 114 -18.59 18.13 -23.77
C ARG A 114 -17.19 17.70 -24.23
N PRO A 115 -16.77 18.02 -25.46
CA PRO A 115 -15.43 17.66 -25.93
C PRO A 115 -14.31 18.37 -25.16
N GLY A 116 -13.12 17.79 -25.21
CA GLY A 116 -11.91 18.24 -24.53
C GLY A 116 -11.62 17.46 -23.25
N LEU A 117 -10.57 17.85 -22.53
CA LEU A 117 -10.04 17.14 -21.35
C LEU A 117 -11.10 16.84 -20.28
N VAL A 118 -12.08 17.73 -20.12
CA VAL A 118 -13.21 17.58 -19.19
C VAL A 118 -14.04 16.32 -19.48
N ALA A 119 -14.08 15.86 -20.73
CA ALA A 119 -14.79 14.62 -21.11
C ALA A 119 -14.17 13.37 -20.46
N GLY A 120 -12.87 13.41 -20.20
CA GLY A 120 -12.14 12.28 -19.61
C GLY A 120 -12.16 12.25 -18.09
N ILE A 121 -12.65 13.31 -17.44
CA ILE A 121 -12.75 13.38 -15.98
C ILE A 121 -14.00 12.64 -15.53
N PRO A 122 -13.89 11.58 -14.71
CA PRO A 122 -15.06 10.91 -14.15
C PRO A 122 -15.92 11.85 -13.31
N ALA A 123 -17.22 11.59 -13.25
CA ALA A 123 -18.14 12.35 -12.42
C ALA A 123 -17.69 12.34 -10.94
N GLY A 124 -17.69 13.52 -10.30
CA GLY A 124 -17.28 13.68 -8.89
C GLY A 124 -15.78 13.91 -8.68
N LYS A 125 -14.93 13.72 -9.70
CA LYS A 125 -13.48 13.98 -9.63
C LYS A 125 -13.11 15.35 -10.22
N PHE A 126 -11.93 15.84 -9.86
CA PHE A 126 -11.34 17.09 -10.34
C PHE A 126 -10.07 16.82 -11.15
N ALA A 127 -9.87 17.56 -12.24
CA ALA A 127 -8.61 17.52 -12.98
C ALA A 127 -7.52 18.34 -12.30
N MET A 128 -6.34 17.77 -12.16
CA MET A 128 -5.13 18.43 -11.68
C MET A 128 -3.96 18.10 -12.61
N SER A 129 -3.27 19.13 -13.12
CA SER A 129 -2.05 18.94 -13.91
C SER A 129 -0.81 18.95 -13.02
N ILE A 130 0.03 17.93 -13.14
CA ILE A 130 1.28 17.80 -12.38
C ILE A 130 2.44 17.38 -13.27
N PRO A 131 3.70 17.76 -12.98
CA PRO A 131 4.84 17.32 -13.78
C PRO A 131 5.10 15.82 -13.58
N ALA A 132 5.03 15.05 -14.67
CA ALA A 132 5.20 13.59 -14.61
C ALA A 132 6.63 13.18 -14.25
N SER A 133 7.62 13.99 -14.61
CA SER A 133 9.03 13.73 -14.32
C SER A 133 9.37 13.72 -12.83
N GLY A 134 8.49 14.25 -11.97
CA GLY A 134 8.67 14.26 -10.51
C GLY A 134 8.14 13.01 -9.81
N ILE A 135 7.45 12.11 -10.52
CA ILE A 135 6.68 11.02 -9.92
C ILE A 135 7.04 9.71 -10.61
N ALA A 136 7.73 8.83 -9.88
CA ALA A 136 8.17 7.56 -10.43
C ALA A 136 6.98 6.70 -10.87
N GLY A 137 7.00 6.25 -12.13
CA GLY A 137 5.97 5.39 -12.73
C GLY A 137 4.81 6.13 -13.42
N LEU A 138 4.63 7.44 -13.18
CA LEU A 138 3.48 8.17 -13.73
C LEU A 138 3.53 8.32 -15.26
N GLU A 139 4.73 8.41 -15.83
CA GLU A 139 4.97 8.48 -17.29
C GLU A 139 4.63 7.19 -18.04
N GLN A 140 4.45 6.08 -17.32
CA GLN A 140 4.17 4.77 -17.90
C GLN A 140 2.67 4.49 -18.03
N LEU A 141 1.86 5.33 -17.39
CA LEU A 141 0.41 5.20 -17.42
C LEU A 141 -0.13 5.63 -18.78
N ARG A 142 -1.23 5.02 -19.19
CA ARG A 142 -2.03 5.44 -20.34
C ARG A 142 -3.29 6.16 -19.87
N GLY A 143 -3.86 6.99 -20.76
CA GLY A 143 -5.16 7.60 -20.50
C GLY A 143 -6.20 6.51 -20.21
N GLY A 144 -6.85 6.59 -19.06
CA GLY A 144 -7.73 5.54 -18.56
C GLY A 144 -7.20 4.73 -17.38
N ASP A 145 -5.87 4.71 -17.14
CA ASP A 145 -5.29 3.92 -16.06
C ASP A 145 -5.60 4.52 -14.68
N HIS A 146 -5.94 3.65 -13.73
CA HIS A 146 -6.16 4.00 -12.33
C HIS A 146 -4.90 3.76 -11.50
N PHE A 147 -4.63 4.63 -10.53
CA PHE A 147 -3.44 4.58 -9.69
C PHE A 147 -3.66 5.22 -8.31
N ASP A 148 -2.75 4.95 -7.39
CA ASP A 148 -2.59 5.64 -6.11
C ASP A 148 -1.28 6.43 -6.13
N LEU A 149 -1.26 7.60 -5.50
CA LEU A 149 -0.01 8.34 -5.24
C LEU A 149 0.35 8.22 -3.78
N LEU A 150 1.59 7.78 -3.54
CA LEU A 150 2.11 7.55 -2.21
C LEU A 150 3.36 8.41 -2.00
N VAL A 151 3.52 8.92 -0.79
CA VAL A 151 4.74 9.62 -0.36
C VAL A 151 5.41 8.84 0.76
N SER A 152 6.72 8.66 0.65
CA SER A 152 7.53 8.12 1.75
C SER A 152 8.00 9.27 2.64
N LEU A 153 7.52 9.28 3.87
CA LEU A 153 7.95 10.15 4.95
C LEU A 153 9.14 9.49 5.66
N PRO A 154 10.19 10.24 6.01
CA PRO A 154 11.28 9.69 6.82
C PRO A 154 10.70 9.17 8.14
N MET A 155 11.06 7.94 8.52
CA MET A 155 10.69 7.42 9.84
C MET A 155 11.30 8.35 10.89
N ARG A 156 10.49 8.86 11.81
CA ARG A 156 11.00 9.59 12.98
C ARG A 156 11.65 8.58 13.92
N ASP A 157 12.98 8.63 14.01
CA ASP A 157 13.73 7.84 14.98
C ASP A 157 13.34 8.30 16.40
N GLY A 158 12.78 7.40 17.20
CA GLY A 158 12.52 7.63 18.63
C GLY A 158 11.06 7.56 19.08
N GLU A 159 10.07 7.47 18.18
CA GLU A 159 8.75 6.99 18.58
C GLU A 159 8.79 5.46 18.64
N ASP A 160 8.75 4.93 19.86
CA ASP A 160 8.74 3.52 20.15
C ASP A 160 7.81 2.77 19.17
N GLN A 161 8.39 1.82 18.43
CA GLN A 161 7.69 0.84 17.60
C GLN A 161 6.85 -0.14 18.44
N LEU A 162 6.40 0.26 19.64
CA LEU A 162 5.55 -0.48 20.55
C LEU A 162 4.34 -0.98 19.78
N THR A 163 4.36 -2.29 19.53
CA THR A 163 3.24 -3.18 19.19
C THR A 163 1.92 -2.44 18.96
N ASN A 164 1.75 -1.95 17.72
CA ASN A 164 0.56 -1.21 17.24
C ASN A 164 -0.71 -2.10 17.12
N SER A 165 -0.88 -3.09 17.99
CA SER A 165 -2.16 -3.76 18.20
C SER A 165 -3.04 -2.82 19.00
N GLU A 166 -3.76 -1.95 18.31
CA GLU A 166 -4.75 -1.08 18.95
C GLU A 166 -5.81 -1.93 19.65
N PRO A 167 -6.11 -1.69 20.94
CA PRO A 167 -7.06 -2.51 21.70
C PRO A 167 -8.40 -2.70 20.99
N ALA A 168 -8.94 -1.64 20.38
CA ALA A 168 -10.19 -1.71 19.63
C ALA A 168 -10.16 -2.73 18.47
N ALA A 169 -9.04 -2.87 17.77
CA ALA A 169 -8.88 -3.87 16.72
C ALA A 169 -8.89 -5.30 17.28
N LEU A 170 -8.32 -5.51 18.48
CA LEU A 170 -8.33 -6.82 19.17
C LEU A 170 -9.74 -7.24 19.59
N PHE A 171 -10.61 -6.28 19.91
CA PHE A 171 -12.04 -6.54 20.18
C PHE A 171 -12.89 -6.72 18.92
N GLY A 172 -12.26 -6.84 17.74
CA GLY A 172 -12.94 -7.07 16.47
C GLY A 172 -13.51 -5.80 15.83
N GLY A 173 -13.02 -4.62 16.23
CA GLY A 173 -13.38 -3.36 15.60
C GLY A 173 -12.73 -3.22 14.22
N ILE A 174 -13.49 -2.72 13.27
CA ILE A 174 -13.05 -2.46 11.90
C ILE A 174 -12.81 -0.95 11.75
N LYS A 175 -11.57 -0.58 11.43
CA LYS A 175 -11.24 0.82 11.18
C LYS A 175 -11.76 1.23 9.79
N PRO A 176 -12.37 2.43 9.61
CA PRO A 176 -12.76 2.90 8.30
C PRO A 176 -11.53 3.05 7.37
N PRO A 177 -11.69 2.89 6.05
CA PRO A 177 -10.59 2.99 5.10
C PRO A 177 -9.80 4.31 5.22
N SER A 178 -10.48 5.44 5.45
CA SER A 178 -9.84 6.76 5.61
C SER A 178 -8.80 6.79 6.74
N LEU A 179 -9.09 6.14 7.87
CA LEU A 179 -8.20 6.11 9.04
C LEU A 179 -7.15 4.99 8.98
N ARG A 180 -7.31 3.98 8.11
CA ARG A 180 -6.28 2.93 7.89
C ARG A 180 -5.06 3.49 7.18
N VAL A 181 -5.26 4.43 6.25
CA VAL A 181 -4.19 5.13 5.54
C VAL A 181 -3.22 5.79 6.54
N GLY A 182 -3.74 6.45 7.59
CA GLY A 182 -2.91 7.06 8.64
C GLY A 182 -2.05 6.06 9.42
N GLN A 183 -2.54 4.85 9.66
CA GLN A 183 -1.76 3.79 10.32
C GLN A 183 -0.65 3.23 9.42
N LEU A 184 -0.94 2.97 8.14
CA LEU A 184 0.08 2.55 7.18
C LEU A 184 1.16 3.62 7.02
N SER A 185 0.76 4.89 7.02
CA SER A 185 1.66 6.05 7.02
C SER A 185 2.64 6.03 8.18
N ARG A 186 2.16 5.75 9.40
CA ARG A 186 3.01 5.71 10.59
C ARG A 186 3.86 4.44 10.67
N ARG A 187 3.32 3.28 10.24
CA ARG A 187 4.03 1.98 10.33
C ARG A 187 5.15 1.85 9.30
N HIS A 188 4.89 2.27 8.07
CA HIS A 188 5.82 2.07 6.96
C HIS A 188 6.50 3.37 6.52
N GLY A 189 6.12 4.50 7.11
CA GLY A 189 6.48 5.82 6.59
C GLY A 189 5.72 6.19 5.32
N VAL A 190 4.74 5.41 4.85
CA VAL A 190 4.13 5.62 3.52
C VAL A 190 2.72 6.21 3.62
N LYS A 191 2.55 7.48 3.24
CA LYS A 191 1.26 8.18 3.24
C LYS A 191 0.61 8.19 1.86
N HIS A 192 -0.68 7.85 1.77
CA HIS A 192 -1.44 8.03 0.53
C HIS A 192 -1.82 9.51 0.37
N LEU A 193 -1.57 10.04 -0.82
CA LEU A 193 -1.96 11.38 -1.25
C LEU A 193 -3.19 11.34 -2.15
N VAL A 194 -3.25 10.34 -3.03
CA VAL A 194 -4.37 10.11 -3.95
C VAL A 194 -4.72 8.64 -3.91
N THR A 195 -6.01 8.36 -3.78
CA THR A 195 -6.60 7.02 -3.79
C THR A 195 -7.54 6.92 -4.98
N ASP A 196 -7.33 5.92 -5.84
CA ASP A 196 -8.10 5.76 -7.07
C ASP A 196 -8.03 7.00 -7.99
N GLY A 197 -6.85 7.59 -8.12
CA GLY A 197 -6.58 8.58 -9.16
C GLY A 197 -6.70 7.94 -10.55
N MET A 198 -7.12 8.70 -11.55
CA MET A 198 -7.18 8.22 -12.95
C MET A 198 -6.35 9.15 -13.84
N LEU A 199 -5.50 8.58 -14.70
CA LEU A 199 -4.75 9.37 -15.67
C LEU A 199 -5.70 9.74 -16.81
N VAL A 200 -5.91 11.03 -17.03
CA VAL A 200 -6.72 11.52 -18.16
C VAL A 200 -5.86 11.58 -19.42
N THR A 201 -4.70 12.24 -19.34
CA THR A 201 -3.77 12.36 -20.47
C THR A 201 -2.34 12.74 -20.03
N LEU A 202 -1.35 12.50 -20.88
CA LEU A 202 0.05 12.90 -20.72
C LEU A 202 0.47 13.78 -21.88
N PHE A 203 0.89 15.02 -21.64
CA PHE A 203 1.33 15.94 -22.69
C PHE A 203 2.77 16.44 -22.47
N SER A 204 3.53 16.57 -23.55
CA SER A 204 4.88 17.12 -23.55
C SER A 204 4.90 18.52 -24.16
N GLY A 205 5.51 19.49 -23.47
CA GLY A 205 5.88 20.77 -24.07
C GLY A 205 5.41 22.04 -23.35
N SER A 206 6.04 23.17 -23.71
CA SER A 206 5.88 24.50 -23.08
C SER A 206 4.69 25.31 -23.60
N LYS A 207 3.92 24.79 -24.56
CA LYS A 207 2.74 25.46 -25.10
C LYS A 207 1.48 24.72 -24.67
N ARG A 208 0.94 25.11 -23.50
CA ARG A 208 -0.50 25.06 -23.25
C ARG A 208 -1.17 26.00 -24.28
N SER A 209 -1.30 25.52 -25.51
CA SER A 209 -1.99 26.26 -26.55
C SER A 209 -3.46 26.28 -26.18
N THR A 210 -3.97 27.46 -25.84
CA THR A 210 -5.41 27.74 -25.76
C THR A 210 -6.14 27.53 -27.10
N ASN A 211 -5.40 27.25 -28.18
CA ASN A 211 -5.93 26.80 -29.46
C ASN A 211 -5.82 25.27 -29.58
N GLY A 212 -6.87 24.56 -29.17
CA GLY A 212 -7.25 23.21 -29.64
C GLY A 212 -6.34 22.01 -29.31
N PRO A 213 -6.91 20.82 -29.08
CA PRO A 213 -6.21 19.62 -28.61
C PRO A 213 -5.45 18.83 -29.70
N THR A 214 -4.84 19.49 -30.69
CA THR A 214 -4.06 18.76 -31.71
C THR A 214 -2.64 18.48 -31.23
N GLY A 215 -2.42 17.30 -30.64
CA GLY A 215 -1.08 16.75 -30.34
C GLY A 215 -0.83 16.35 -28.88
N LEU A 216 -1.86 15.85 -28.18
CA LEU A 216 -1.79 15.56 -26.74
C LEU A 216 -1.25 14.17 -26.39
N THR A 217 -1.10 13.22 -27.32
CA THR A 217 -0.55 11.89 -27.00
C THR A 217 0.96 11.88 -27.22
N VAL A 218 1.73 11.79 -26.13
CA VAL A 218 3.16 11.49 -26.21
C VAL A 218 3.31 9.99 -26.48
N THR A 219 3.67 9.61 -27.69
CA THR A 219 4.22 8.28 -27.93
C THR A 219 5.60 8.22 -27.27
N PRO A 220 5.87 7.25 -26.37
CA PRO A 220 7.19 7.11 -25.76
C PRO A 220 8.21 6.86 -26.87
N SER A 221 9.02 7.86 -27.20
CA SER A 221 9.92 7.81 -28.34
C SER A 221 11.12 6.91 -28.03
N SER A 222 11.17 5.73 -28.64
CA SER A 222 12.33 4.81 -28.61
C SER A 222 13.44 5.18 -29.61
N SER A 223 13.33 6.32 -30.31
CA SER A 223 14.27 6.68 -31.38
C SER A 223 15.44 7.56 -30.88
N LYS A 224 16.65 7.01 -30.97
CA LYS A 224 17.96 7.63 -30.72
C LYS A 224 18.23 8.83 -31.65
N SER A 225 17.54 9.96 -31.48
CA SER A 225 17.95 11.21 -32.14
C SER A 225 18.77 12.05 -31.17
N LYS A 226 20.05 12.21 -31.49
CA LYS A 226 21.12 12.80 -30.67
C LYS A 226 21.07 14.33 -30.72
N SER A 227 19.93 14.95 -30.40
CA SER A 227 19.80 16.41 -30.32
C SER A 227 19.80 16.85 -28.86
N THR A 228 20.69 17.79 -28.53
CA THR A 228 20.97 18.36 -27.20
C THR A 228 19.84 19.25 -26.65
N ALA A 229 18.60 19.02 -27.08
CA ALA A 229 17.44 19.76 -26.61
C ALA A 229 17.11 19.33 -25.18
N THR A 230 16.98 20.31 -24.28
CA THR A 230 16.49 20.11 -22.91
C THR A 230 15.25 19.21 -22.93
N PRO A 231 15.19 18.13 -22.14
CA PRO A 231 14.07 17.21 -22.17
C PRO A 231 12.78 17.99 -21.94
N ALA A 232 11.85 17.90 -22.90
CA ALA A 232 10.59 18.63 -22.82
C ALA A 232 9.82 18.12 -21.60
N ALA A 233 9.50 19.03 -20.67
CA ALA A 233 8.74 18.69 -19.48
C ALA A 233 7.41 18.02 -19.87
N VAL A 234 7.21 16.79 -19.37
CA VAL A 234 5.97 16.04 -19.52
C VAL A 234 5.08 16.35 -18.33
N PHE A 235 3.83 16.70 -18.59
CA PHE A 235 2.81 16.94 -17.60
C PHE A 235 1.73 15.85 -17.70
N ALA A 236 1.28 15.37 -16.55
CA ALA A 236 0.16 14.47 -16.41
C ALA A 236 -1.07 15.24 -15.95
N GLU A 237 -2.21 14.99 -16.58
CA GLU A 237 -3.51 15.46 -16.10
C GLU A 237 -4.24 14.32 -15.41
N LEU A 238 -4.46 14.49 -14.11
CA LEU A 238 -5.02 13.47 -13.23
C LEU A 238 -6.43 13.83 -12.84
N ALA A 239 -7.34 12.86 -12.81
CA ALA A 239 -8.62 13.00 -12.12
C ALA A 239 -8.48 12.47 -10.68
N VAL A 240 -8.63 13.35 -9.70
CA VAL A 240 -8.47 13.08 -8.27
C VAL A 240 -9.73 13.47 -7.48
N ASN A 241 -9.92 12.91 -6.28
CA ASN A 241 -11.05 13.29 -5.44
C ASN A 241 -10.86 14.71 -4.85
N PRO A 242 -11.93 15.48 -4.62
CA PRO A 242 -11.83 16.87 -4.15
C PRO A 242 -11.09 17.04 -2.82
N ASP A 243 -11.24 16.09 -1.91
CA ASP A 243 -10.58 16.05 -0.60
C ASP A 243 -9.07 15.75 -0.67
N GLU A 244 -8.62 15.16 -1.77
CA GLU A 244 -7.22 14.77 -2.00
C GLU A 244 -6.38 15.89 -2.63
N ILE A 245 -7.02 16.91 -3.22
CA ILE A 245 -6.33 18.03 -3.89
C ILE A 245 -5.42 18.79 -2.93
N GLY A 246 -5.88 19.03 -1.70
CA GLY A 246 -5.11 19.76 -0.68
C GLY A 246 -3.79 19.05 -0.33
N PRO A 247 -3.85 17.81 0.19
CA PRO A 247 -2.66 17.02 0.49
C PRO A 247 -1.70 16.84 -0.69
N LEU A 248 -2.23 16.62 -1.90
CA LEU A 248 -1.41 16.48 -3.10
C LEU A 248 -0.69 17.80 -3.47
N THR A 249 -1.38 18.94 -3.39
CA THR A 249 -0.78 20.25 -3.69
C THR A 249 0.30 20.62 -2.69
N GLU A 250 0.09 20.31 -1.41
CA GLU A 250 1.10 20.47 -0.35
C GLU A 250 2.34 19.62 -0.64
N ALA A 251 2.16 18.33 -0.94
CA ALA A 251 3.24 17.40 -1.25
C ALA A 251 4.09 17.85 -2.47
N ILE A 252 3.43 18.37 -3.51
CA ILE A 252 4.09 18.95 -4.69
C ILE A 252 4.87 20.21 -4.32
N SER A 253 4.28 21.09 -3.51
CA SER A 253 4.90 22.35 -3.09
C SER A 253 6.15 22.13 -2.22
N LEU A 254 6.13 21.06 -1.41
CA LEU A 254 7.27 20.63 -0.59
C LEU A 254 8.33 19.86 -1.40
N GLY A 255 8.09 19.57 -2.68
CA GLY A 255 9.01 18.78 -3.51
C GLY A 255 9.20 17.35 -2.99
N THR A 256 8.20 16.80 -2.31
CA THR A 256 8.28 15.45 -1.75
C THR A 256 8.36 14.39 -2.86
N LYS A 257 9.17 13.35 -2.63
CA LYS A 257 9.28 12.24 -3.58
C LYS A 257 8.02 11.38 -3.51
N MET A 258 7.26 11.40 -4.59
CA MET A 258 6.04 10.61 -4.74
C MET A 258 6.29 9.39 -5.64
N THR A 259 5.62 8.29 -5.31
CA THR A 259 5.63 7.05 -6.07
C THR A 259 4.22 6.75 -6.55
N CYS A 260 4.07 6.47 -7.84
CA CYS A 260 2.80 6.04 -8.42
C CYS A 260 2.65 4.52 -8.29
N VAL A 261 1.49 4.08 -7.83
CA VAL A 261 1.14 2.66 -7.69
C VAL A 261 -0.08 2.35 -8.55
N LEU A 262 0.04 1.48 -9.54
CA LEU A 262 -1.05 1.16 -10.46
C LEU A 262 -2.11 0.27 -9.80
N ARG A 263 -3.38 0.51 -10.16
CA ARG A 263 -4.50 -0.37 -9.83
C ARG A 263 -4.85 -1.25 -11.04
N SER A 264 -5.47 -2.40 -10.77
CA SER A 264 -5.98 -3.27 -11.82
C SER A 264 -7.10 -2.57 -12.59
N GLY A 265 -7.02 -2.63 -13.93
CA GLY A 265 -8.03 -2.09 -14.83
C GLY A 265 -9.20 -3.04 -15.13
N LEU A 266 -9.27 -4.20 -14.45
CA LEU A 266 -10.30 -5.21 -14.72
C LEU A 266 -11.69 -4.74 -14.23
N PRO A 267 -12.72 -4.75 -15.10
CA PRO A 267 -14.08 -4.38 -14.71
C PRO A 267 -14.61 -5.40 -13.69
N GLY A 268 -15.00 -4.93 -12.50
CA GLY A 268 -15.49 -5.78 -11.40
C GLY A 268 -14.53 -5.88 -10.21
N GLY A 269 -13.34 -5.29 -10.32
CA GLY A 269 -12.48 -5.03 -9.16
C GLY A 269 -12.87 -3.77 -8.40
N ASP A 270 -14.17 -3.44 -8.32
CA ASP A 270 -14.63 -2.40 -7.38
C ASP A 270 -14.08 -2.81 -6.01
N VAL A 271 -13.11 -2.04 -5.52
CA VAL A 271 -12.48 -2.20 -4.20
C VAL A 271 -13.50 -1.81 -3.09
N GLY A 272 -14.79 -1.98 -3.38
CA GLY A 272 -15.93 -1.85 -2.49
C GLY A 272 -16.06 -3.00 -1.48
N ASP A 273 -15.09 -3.91 -1.42
CA ASP A 273 -14.87 -4.76 -0.24
C ASP A 273 -14.18 -4.00 0.91
N ALA A 274 -14.24 -2.66 0.90
CA ALA A 274 -14.34 -1.92 2.14
C ALA A 274 -15.59 -2.44 2.87
N MET A 275 -15.40 -3.44 3.76
CA MET A 275 -16.46 -4.03 4.58
C MET A 275 -17.55 -3.00 4.84
N SER A 276 -18.74 -3.24 4.27
CA SER A 276 -19.83 -2.30 4.38
C SER A 276 -20.00 -1.93 5.86
N THR A 277 -19.82 -0.65 6.16
CA THR A 277 -20.02 -0.12 7.53
C THR A 277 -21.52 0.02 7.82
N GLU A 278 -22.38 -0.29 6.85
CA GLU A 278 -23.82 -0.30 7.00
C GLU A 278 -24.24 -1.32 8.07
N GLY A 279 -24.93 -0.83 9.11
CA GLY A 279 -25.34 -1.64 10.26
C GLY A 279 -24.29 -1.79 11.37
N MET A 280 -23.08 -1.24 11.20
CA MET A 280 -22.09 -1.16 12.28
C MET A 280 -22.24 0.12 13.08
N VAL A 281 -21.89 0.08 14.37
CA VAL A 281 -21.92 1.26 15.25
C VAL A 281 -20.50 1.83 15.35
N PRO A 282 -20.31 3.14 15.11
CA PRO A 282 -19.03 3.79 15.34
C PRO A 282 -18.79 3.96 16.85
N VAL A 283 -17.62 3.55 17.31
CA VAL A 283 -17.13 3.74 18.68
C VAL A 283 -15.86 4.56 18.63
N ILE A 284 -15.82 5.64 19.41
CA ILE A 284 -14.68 6.55 19.48
C ILE A 284 -13.58 5.90 20.33
N THR A 285 -12.36 6.07 19.87
CA THR A 285 -11.15 5.64 20.56
C THR A 285 -10.17 6.78 20.62
N THR A 286 -9.19 6.69 21.50
CA THR A 286 -8.10 7.66 21.60
C THR A 286 -7.17 7.59 20.38
N ALA A 287 -6.92 8.71 19.72
CA ALA A 287 -6.00 8.83 18.59
C ALA A 287 -4.53 8.90 19.01
N SER A 288 -4.26 9.41 20.22
CA SER A 288 -2.95 9.47 20.86
C SER A 288 -3.01 8.82 22.25
N PRO A 289 -1.86 8.47 22.86
CA PRO A 289 -1.81 8.21 24.29
C PRO A 289 -2.30 9.43 25.08
N VAL A 290 -3.02 9.19 26.17
CA VAL A 290 -3.56 10.22 27.06
C VAL A 290 -3.14 9.91 28.48
N SER A 291 -2.42 10.84 29.10
CA SER A 291 -1.97 10.69 30.49
C SER A 291 -3.15 10.72 31.46
N ALA A 292 -3.03 10.03 32.59
CA ALA A 292 -4.01 10.15 33.66
C ALA A 292 -4.19 11.61 34.09
N PHE A 293 -5.40 11.95 34.48
CA PHE A 293 -5.82 13.25 34.98
C PHE A 293 -5.72 14.41 33.97
N SER A 294 -5.51 14.09 32.69
CA SER A 294 -5.63 15.06 31.60
C SER A 294 -7.05 15.05 31.02
N ALA A 295 -7.48 16.19 30.47
CA ALA A 295 -8.76 16.28 29.79
C ALA A 295 -8.65 15.72 28.37
N LEU A 296 -9.69 15.01 27.91
CA LEU A 296 -9.81 14.61 26.52
C LEU A 296 -10.11 15.83 25.65
N THR A 297 -9.19 16.11 24.72
CA THR A 297 -9.29 17.19 23.74
C THR A 297 -9.42 16.64 22.31
N ASP A 298 -9.63 17.53 21.33
CA ASP A 298 -9.62 17.18 19.90
C ASP A 298 -8.30 16.49 19.50
N GLU A 299 -7.16 16.95 20.03
CA GLU A 299 -5.84 16.40 19.72
C GLU A 299 -5.71 14.92 20.13
N ASN A 300 -6.42 14.52 21.20
CA ASN A 300 -6.40 13.15 21.70
C ASN A 300 -7.42 12.24 21.02
N LEU A 301 -8.46 12.79 20.40
CA LEU A 301 -9.56 12.04 19.80
C LEU A 301 -9.52 12.06 18.27
N MET A 302 -8.83 13.01 17.65
CA MET A 302 -8.68 13.12 16.20
C MET A 302 -7.35 12.54 15.72
N ASP A 303 -7.39 11.77 14.64
CA ASP A 303 -6.18 11.29 14.00
C ASP A 303 -5.46 12.46 13.32
N GLU A 304 -4.27 12.80 13.81
CA GLU A 304 -3.42 13.90 13.32
C GLU A 304 -3.23 13.89 11.80
N SER A 305 -3.24 12.71 11.16
CA SER A 305 -3.00 12.61 9.72
C SER A 305 -4.22 12.94 8.86
N THR A 306 -5.43 12.76 9.39
CA THR A 306 -6.69 12.93 8.66
C THR A 306 -7.55 14.09 9.18
N GLY A 307 -7.30 14.55 10.40
CA GLY A 307 -8.16 15.50 11.12
C GLY A 307 -9.55 14.94 11.45
N GLN A 308 -9.79 13.64 11.22
CA GLN A 308 -11.05 12.98 11.54
C GLN A 308 -10.98 12.34 12.92
N LEU A 309 -12.13 12.19 13.58
CA LEU A 309 -12.23 11.42 14.83
C LEU A 309 -11.68 10.00 14.62
N HIS A 310 -10.99 9.47 15.63
CA HIS A 310 -10.39 8.15 15.59
C HIS A 310 -11.42 7.09 15.99
N LEU A 311 -12.11 6.56 14.98
CA LEU A 311 -13.31 5.72 15.12
C LEU A 311 -13.00 4.27 14.74
N TYR A 312 -13.66 3.34 15.42
CA TYR A 312 -13.74 1.92 15.06
C TYR A 312 -15.21 1.51 14.91
N TYR A 313 -15.53 0.76 13.87
CA TYR A 313 -16.86 0.22 13.62
C TYR A 313 -16.97 -1.17 14.23
N PHE A 314 -17.99 -1.38 15.06
CA PHE A 314 -18.28 -2.67 15.68
C PHE A 314 -19.67 -3.16 15.27
N ALA A 315 -19.81 -4.48 15.17
CA ALA A 315 -21.13 -5.08 15.10
C ALA A 315 -21.91 -4.79 16.41
N PRO A 316 -23.23 -4.51 16.35
CA PRO A 316 -24.01 -4.08 17.52
C PRO A 316 -23.95 -5.04 18.71
N ASP A 317 -23.77 -6.34 18.46
CA ASP A 317 -23.66 -7.41 19.45
C ASP A 317 -22.32 -7.45 20.19
N LYS A 318 -21.27 -6.84 19.61
CA LYS A 318 -19.93 -6.78 20.21
C LYS A 318 -19.70 -5.58 21.11
N ILE A 319 -20.66 -4.66 21.18
CA ILE A 319 -20.51 -3.41 21.91
C ILE A 319 -20.91 -3.60 23.36
N SER A 320 -19.99 -3.34 24.28
CA SER A 320 -20.33 -3.25 25.69
C SER A 320 -21.17 -2.00 25.95
N LYS A 321 -22.19 -2.11 26.81
CA LYS A 321 -23.02 -0.97 27.26
C LYS A 321 -22.20 0.11 27.98
N GLU A 322 -21.00 -0.23 28.43
CA GLU A 322 -20.09 0.66 29.13
C GLU A 322 -19.25 1.54 28.19
N TRP A 323 -19.20 1.22 26.90
CA TRP A 323 -18.44 1.99 25.92
C TRP A 323 -19.16 3.28 25.54
N ILE A 324 -18.43 4.38 25.53
CA ILE A 324 -18.97 5.70 25.19
C ILE A 324 -18.81 5.92 23.67
N SER A 325 -19.91 5.86 22.93
CA SER A 325 -19.93 6.09 21.48
C SER A 325 -20.20 7.55 21.08
N ASP A 326 -20.75 8.35 21.99
CA ASP A 326 -21.11 9.74 21.72
C ASP A 326 -19.93 10.69 22.00
N PRO A 327 -19.39 11.40 20.99
CA PRO A 327 -18.24 12.30 21.17
C PRO A 327 -18.53 13.42 22.18
N ALA A 328 -19.77 13.92 22.24
CA ALA A 328 -20.13 15.02 23.14
C ALA A 328 -19.97 14.66 24.62
N LYS A 329 -20.03 13.37 24.96
CA LYS A 329 -19.83 12.86 26.33
C LYS A 329 -18.36 12.75 26.72
N LEU A 330 -17.44 12.78 25.76
CA LEU A 330 -15.99 12.63 25.98
C LEU A 330 -15.29 13.98 26.11
N TYR A 331 -15.69 14.97 25.32
CA TYR A 331 -15.01 16.27 25.28
C TYR A 331 -14.93 16.96 26.64
N GLY A 332 -13.71 17.28 27.07
CA GLY A 332 -13.44 17.95 28.35
C GLY A 332 -13.56 17.05 29.58
N ARG A 333 -13.91 15.76 29.43
CA ARG A 333 -13.83 14.80 30.54
C ARG A 333 -12.38 14.51 30.89
N VAL A 334 -12.12 14.35 32.17
CA VAL A 334 -10.79 14.05 32.69
C VAL A 334 -10.62 12.55 32.80
N VAL A 335 -9.51 12.02 32.28
CA VAL A 335 -9.24 10.59 32.30
C VAL A 335 -8.74 10.16 33.68
N ALA A 336 -9.29 9.08 34.26
CA ALA A 336 -8.92 8.58 35.58
C ALA A 336 -7.61 7.75 35.58
N ARG A 337 -7.26 7.14 34.45
CA ARG A 337 -6.08 6.28 34.27
C ARG A 337 -5.43 6.52 32.90
N PRO A 338 -4.14 6.21 32.68
CA PRO A 338 -3.54 6.46 31.38
C PRO A 338 -4.21 5.60 30.31
N LEU A 339 -4.62 6.22 29.20
CA LEU A 339 -5.19 5.55 28.03
C LEU A 339 -4.13 5.44 26.94
N ARG A 340 -4.03 4.26 26.32
CA ARG A 340 -3.18 4.03 25.16
C ARG A 340 -3.90 4.51 23.91
N ARG A 341 -3.20 4.64 22.79
CA ARG A 341 -3.84 4.84 21.47
C ARG A 341 -4.74 3.65 21.12
N GLY A 342 -5.90 3.93 20.54
CA GLY A 342 -6.90 2.94 20.14
C GLY A 342 -7.63 2.31 21.34
N SER A 343 -7.47 2.86 22.55
CA SER A 343 -8.24 2.45 23.72
C SER A 343 -9.69 2.85 23.54
N LEU A 344 -10.59 1.89 23.81
CA LEU A 344 -12.01 2.13 23.96
C LEU A 344 -12.23 2.86 25.29
N VAL A 345 -13.01 3.95 25.29
CA VAL A 345 -13.24 4.76 26.48
C VAL A 345 -14.54 4.32 27.16
N THR A 346 -14.45 4.00 28.45
CA THR A 346 -15.61 3.68 29.29
C THR A 346 -15.86 4.73 30.36
N GLU A 347 -17.02 4.69 31.02
CA GLU A 347 -17.30 5.61 32.13
C GLU A 347 -16.35 5.41 33.32
N SER A 348 -15.81 4.20 33.54
CA SER A 348 -14.80 3.95 34.58
C SER A 348 -13.43 4.56 34.25
N ASP A 349 -13.19 4.87 32.98
CA ASP A 349 -11.95 5.52 32.54
C ASP A 349 -11.99 7.04 32.75
N LEU A 350 -13.14 7.59 33.12
CA LEU A 350 -13.37 9.02 33.24
C LEU A 350 -13.73 9.40 34.66
N LEU A 351 -13.19 10.52 35.12
CA LEU A 351 -13.63 11.17 36.35
C LEU A 351 -15.01 11.81 36.14
N PRO A 352 -15.75 12.10 37.23
CA PRO A 352 -17.06 12.73 37.15
C PRO A 352 -17.06 14.01 36.29
N PRO A 353 -18.15 14.28 35.53
CA PRO A 353 -18.23 15.47 34.69
C PRO A 353 -18.07 16.74 35.54
N GLY A 354 -17.32 17.71 35.02
CA GLY A 354 -16.98 18.96 35.72
C GLY A 354 -15.68 18.93 36.53
N THR A 355 -15.02 17.77 36.62
CA THR A 355 -13.68 17.67 37.20
C THR A 355 -12.69 18.51 36.40
N ARG A 356 -11.88 19.35 37.07
CA ARG A 356 -10.85 20.16 36.41
C ARG A 356 -9.63 19.29 36.08
N PRO A 357 -9.04 19.38 34.88
CA PRO A 357 -7.83 18.62 34.56
C PRO A 357 -6.64 19.03 35.43
N GLY A 358 -5.71 18.10 35.64
CA GLY A 358 -4.51 18.25 36.44
C GLY A 358 -4.40 17.22 37.56
N ILE A 359 -3.23 17.13 38.18
CA ILE A 359 -2.90 16.16 39.24
C ILE A 359 -3.93 16.16 40.38
N SER A 360 -4.48 17.33 40.72
CA SER A 360 -5.48 17.46 41.78
C SER A 360 -6.77 16.70 41.50
N ALA A 361 -7.08 16.40 40.24
CA ALA A 361 -8.23 15.59 39.87
C ALA A 361 -8.11 14.14 40.35
N GLY A 362 -6.87 13.63 40.40
CA GLY A 362 -6.57 12.27 40.81
C GLY A 362 -6.37 12.09 42.31
N LEU A 363 -6.33 13.18 43.09
CA LEU A 363 -6.13 13.13 44.53
C LEU A 363 -7.43 12.73 45.24
N PRO A 364 -7.44 11.63 46.01
CA PRO A 364 -8.53 11.33 46.92
C PRO A 364 -8.72 12.45 47.95
N ALA A 365 -9.93 12.58 48.49
CA ALA A 365 -10.21 13.54 49.55
C ALA A 365 -9.31 13.29 50.77
N GLY A 366 -8.67 14.36 51.28
CA GLY A 366 -7.71 14.28 52.40
C GLY A 366 -6.27 13.92 52.02
N MET A 367 -5.98 13.76 50.73
CA MET A 367 -4.61 13.61 50.21
C MET A 367 -4.08 14.91 49.60
N ALA A 368 -2.77 15.07 49.66
CA ALA A 368 -2.00 16.13 49.00
C ALA A 368 -1.04 15.51 47.98
N GLY A 369 -0.87 16.19 46.85
CA GLY A 369 0.07 15.78 45.81
C GLY A 369 1.50 16.24 46.14
N MET A 370 2.47 15.34 46.01
CA MET A 370 3.89 15.63 46.22
C MET A 370 4.71 15.13 45.03
N SER A 371 5.58 15.99 44.49
CA SER A 371 6.53 15.62 43.45
C SER A 371 7.84 15.14 44.07
N LEU A 372 8.33 14.00 43.61
CA LEU A 372 9.53 13.33 44.11
C LEU A 372 10.47 12.99 42.95
N SER A 373 11.77 12.99 43.19
CA SER A 373 12.73 12.37 42.26
C SER A 373 12.67 10.85 42.39
N LYS A 374 12.75 10.11 41.27
CA LYS A 374 12.85 8.65 41.26
C LYS A 374 14.12 8.17 41.97
N GLU A 375 15.21 8.94 41.87
CA GLU A 375 16.48 8.64 42.57
C GLU A 375 16.31 8.58 44.09
N ASN A 376 15.35 9.31 44.64
CA ASN A 376 15.18 9.43 46.10
C ASN A 376 14.42 8.25 46.70
N VAL A 377 13.68 7.46 45.90
CA VAL A 377 12.82 6.38 46.43
C VAL A 377 12.93 5.15 45.55
N GLN A 378 13.46 4.08 46.14
CA GLN A 378 13.60 2.81 45.42
C GLN A 378 12.25 2.10 45.28
N GLY A 379 12.00 1.50 44.11
CA GLY A 379 10.82 0.67 43.84
C GLY A 379 9.73 1.36 43.02
N PHE A 380 9.87 2.65 42.69
CA PHE A 380 8.90 3.35 41.83
C PHE A 380 8.81 2.79 40.42
N GLU A 381 9.90 2.21 39.90
CA GLU A 381 9.96 1.63 38.56
C GLU A 381 9.00 0.45 38.34
N LYS A 382 8.40 -0.07 39.41
CA LYS A 382 7.44 -1.19 39.35
C LYS A 382 5.99 -0.79 39.63
N LEU A 383 5.74 0.47 39.99
CA LEU A 383 4.38 0.95 40.27
C LEU A 383 3.69 1.42 39.00
N ALA A 384 2.40 1.11 38.88
CA ALA A 384 1.52 1.65 37.86
C ALA A 384 0.72 2.84 38.39
N VAL A 385 0.27 3.71 37.49
CA VAL A 385 -0.65 4.82 37.83
C VAL A 385 -1.94 4.27 38.43
N GLY A 386 -2.28 4.75 39.62
CA GLY A 386 -3.41 4.32 40.44
C GLY A 386 -3.03 3.32 41.54
N ASP A 387 -1.82 2.77 41.55
CA ASP A 387 -1.41 1.82 42.58
C ASP A 387 -1.32 2.49 43.96
N THR A 388 -1.88 1.82 44.96
CA THR A 388 -1.74 2.16 46.37
C THR A 388 -0.48 1.50 46.95
N PHE A 389 0.35 2.26 47.64
CA PHE A 389 1.61 1.77 48.21
C PHE A 389 1.92 2.43 49.56
N SER A 390 2.82 1.83 50.33
CA SER A 390 3.37 2.41 51.56
C SER A 390 4.81 2.87 51.32
N ILE A 391 5.23 3.93 52.02
CA ILE A 391 6.63 4.39 52.02
C ILE A 391 7.28 3.99 53.32
N LEU A 392 8.35 3.19 53.21
CA LEU A 392 9.13 2.69 54.33
C LEU A 392 10.51 3.35 54.33
N THR A 393 11.07 3.59 55.51
CA THR A 393 12.44 4.07 55.68
C THR A 393 13.23 3.16 56.62
N LYS A 394 14.55 3.11 56.45
CA LYS A 394 15.45 2.36 57.34
C LYS A 394 15.67 3.15 58.62
N VAL A 395 15.48 2.51 59.76
CA VAL A 395 15.78 3.13 61.06
C VAL A 395 17.31 3.19 61.22
N PRO A 396 17.90 4.36 61.48
CA PRO A 396 19.34 4.49 61.71
C PRO A 396 19.80 3.57 62.84
N GLY A 397 20.80 2.72 62.58
CA GLY A 397 21.23 1.63 63.47
C GLY A 397 21.78 2.07 64.83
N GLU A 398 22.02 3.37 65.04
CA GLU A 398 22.47 3.92 66.34
C GLU A 398 21.32 4.09 67.35
N VAL A 399 20.06 4.13 66.89
CA VAL A 399 18.91 4.08 67.80
C VAL A 399 18.61 2.61 68.04
N THR A 400 19.40 1.96 68.89
CA THR A 400 18.95 0.75 69.59
C THR A 400 17.74 1.17 70.41
N ALA A 401 16.56 1.06 69.81
CA ALA A 401 15.31 1.26 70.53
C ALA A 401 15.39 0.32 71.72
N ALA A 402 15.56 0.88 72.92
CA ALA A 402 15.45 0.13 74.15
C ALA A 402 14.14 -0.65 74.01
N ALA A 403 14.24 -1.99 73.94
CA ALA A 403 13.10 -2.87 73.71
C ALA A 403 11.95 -2.32 74.55
N PRO A 404 10.79 -1.97 73.95
CA PRO A 404 9.77 -1.16 74.61
C PRO A 404 9.54 -1.78 75.97
N SER A 405 10.11 -1.14 77.00
CA SER A 405 10.07 -1.66 78.35
C SER A 405 8.60 -1.79 78.64
N THR A 406 8.13 -3.03 78.79
CA THR A 406 6.74 -3.45 78.97
C THR A 406 5.88 -2.26 79.35
N SER A 407 5.13 -1.72 78.40
CA SER A 407 4.35 -0.51 78.68
C SER A 407 3.47 -0.85 79.89
N TRP A 408 3.28 0.11 80.78
CA TRP A 408 2.56 -0.15 82.03
C TRP A 408 1.15 -0.74 81.76
N ALA A 409 0.58 -0.47 80.57
CA ALA A 409 -0.64 -1.09 80.06
C ALA A 409 -0.54 -2.61 79.80
N THR A 410 0.59 -3.11 79.28
CA THR A 410 0.81 -4.57 79.10
C THR A 410 0.95 -5.29 80.43
N LEU A 411 1.54 -4.63 81.45
CA LEU A 411 1.63 -5.14 82.82
C LEU A 411 0.27 -5.20 83.54
N GLN A 412 -0.73 -4.43 83.08
CA GLN A 412 -2.11 -4.49 83.57
C GLN A 412 -3.04 -5.40 82.75
N GLY A 413 -2.52 -6.14 81.77
CA GLY A 413 -3.33 -7.02 80.91
C GLY A 413 -4.08 -6.29 79.78
N GLY A 414 -3.73 -5.03 79.49
CA GLY A 414 -4.22 -4.34 78.30
C GLY A 414 -3.66 -4.96 77.03
N GLN A 415 -4.53 -5.27 76.07
CA GLN A 415 -4.09 -5.65 74.72
C GLN A 415 -3.52 -4.41 74.04
N LEU A 416 -2.33 -4.54 73.43
CA LEU A 416 -1.83 -3.52 72.52
C LEU A 416 -2.83 -3.37 71.37
N SER A 417 -3.04 -2.14 70.90
CA SER A 417 -3.77 -1.94 69.66
C SER A 417 -3.03 -2.65 68.52
N ASP A 418 -3.76 -3.10 67.49
CA ASP A 418 -3.16 -3.72 66.31
C ASP A 418 -2.11 -2.80 65.67
N GLU A 419 -2.32 -1.48 65.76
CA GLU A 419 -1.38 -0.45 65.29
C GLU A 419 -0.07 -0.50 66.10
N ASP A 420 -0.14 -0.57 67.43
CA ASP A 420 1.05 -0.61 68.30
C ASP A 420 1.82 -1.93 68.15
N ALA A 421 1.11 -3.05 68.00
CA ALA A 421 1.72 -4.35 67.74
C ALA A 421 2.48 -4.34 66.40
N ARG A 422 1.91 -3.72 65.37
CA ARG A 422 2.55 -3.52 64.07
C ARG A 422 3.78 -2.61 64.18
N ILE A 423 3.68 -1.48 64.87
CA ILE A 423 4.80 -0.57 65.09
C ILE A 423 5.94 -1.29 65.84
N ALA A 424 5.62 -2.07 66.87
CA ALA A 424 6.62 -2.84 67.60
C ALA A 424 7.31 -3.90 66.72
N ALA A 425 6.60 -4.54 65.81
CA ALA A 425 7.17 -5.48 64.85
C ALA A 425 8.10 -4.79 63.84
N MET A 426 7.68 -3.62 63.31
CA MET A 426 8.48 -2.83 62.38
C MET A 426 9.77 -2.30 63.02
N VAL A 427 9.71 -1.80 64.25
CA VAL A 427 10.91 -1.36 64.99
C VAL A 427 11.90 -2.50 65.19
N ARG A 428 11.43 -3.74 65.38
CA ARG A 428 12.32 -4.93 65.47
C ARG A 428 13.02 -5.27 64.16
N THR A 429 12.41 -4.98 63.01
CA THR A 429 13.02 -5.24 61.70
C THR A 429 13.93 -4.10 61.22
N GLY A 430 14.01 -3.00 61.98
CA GLY A 430 14.79 -1.82 61.61
C GLY A 430 14.19 -1.04 60.45
N ILE A 431 12.90 -1.24 60.16
CA ILE A 431 12.17 -0.55 59.08
C ILE A 431 11.02 0.20 59.72
N ARG A 432 10.75 1.43 59.29
CA ARG A 432 9.63 2.24 59.77
C ARG A 432 8.76 2.65 58.60
N GLU A 433 7.47 2.37 58.68
CA GLU A 433 6.49 2.97 57.77
C GLU A 433 6.31 4.46 58.11
N VAL A 434 6.48 5.28 57.09
CA VAL A 434 6.42 6.75 57.18
C VAL A 434 5.10 7.25 56.64
N VAL A 435 4.73 6.73 55.47
CA VAL A 435 3.49 7.06 54.78
C VAL A 435 2.70 5.79 54.56
N ARG A 436 1.45 5.83 54.99
CA ARG A 436 0.48 4.75 54.77
C ARG A 436 -0.49 5.20 53.67
N ASP A 437 -0.78 4.31 52.73
CA ASP A 437 -1.78 4.52 51.67
C ASP A 437 -1.46 5.69 50.72
N ALA A 438 -0.20 5.80 50.30
CA ALA A 438 0.17 6.67 49.20
C ALA A 438 -0.39 6.13 47.87
N VAL A 439 -0.71 7.01 46.93
CA VAL A 439 -1.23 6.67 45.60
C VAL A 439 -0.27 7.16 44.53
N TYR A 440 0.11 6.29 43.59
CA TYR A 440 0.97 6.69 42.49
C TYR A 440 0.13 7.39 41.41
N LEU A 441 0.35 8.69 41.15
CA LEU A 441 -0.54 9.48 40.29
C LEU A 441 -0.02 9.60 38.85
N SER A 442 1.21 10.02 38.68
CA SER A 442 1.76 10.21 37.33
C SER A 442 3.27 10.29 37.35
N GLU A 443 3.86 9.91 36.22
CA GLU A 443 5.24 10.22 35.90
C GLU A 443 5.27 11.50 35.05
N SER A 444 6.08 12.49 35.46
CA SER A 444 6.30 13.71 34.68
C SER A 444 7.52 13.54 33.80
N ALA A 445 7.58 14.26 32.66
CA ALA A 445 8.74 14.24 31.77
C ALA A 445 10.02 14.58 32.55
N GLY A 446 10.92 13.60 32.68
CA GLY A 446 12.10 13.65 33.55
C GLY A 446 12.08 12.53 34.60
N ASP A 447 13.01 12.58 35.55
CA ASP A 447 13.14 11.56 36.61
C ASP A 447 12.24 11.88 37.82
N THR A 448 11.08 12.51 37.58
CA THR A 448 10.17 12.98 38.63
C THR A 448 8.84 12.26 38.60
N VAL A 449 8.40 11.79 39.76
CA VAL A 449 7.11 11.14 39.97
C VAL A 449 6.23 11.97 40.89
N ILE A 450 4.93 11.90 40.68
CA ILE A 450 3.94 12.60 41.48
C ILE A 450 3.11 11.57 42.21
N ILE A 451 3.02 11.71 43.53
CA ILE A 451 2.29 10.79 44.40
C ILE A 451 1.28 11.55 45.26
N GLY A 452 0.15 10.92 45.55
CA GLY A 452 -0.82 11.37 46.54
C GLY A 452 -0.46 10.81 47.91
N ILE A 453 -0.39 11.66 48.93
CA ILE A 453 -0.01 11.31 50.30
C ILE A 453 -1.06 11.91 51.23
N PRO A 454 -1.47 11.23 52.33
CA PRO A 454 -2.31 11.85 53.34
C PRO A 454 -1.74 13.19 53.83
N GLU A 455 -2.57 14.24 53.89
CA GLU A 455 -2.11 15.62 54.15
C GLU A 455 -1.25 15.74 55.43
N LEU A 456 -1.59 14.96 56.47
CA LEU A 456 -0.88 14.93 57.75
C LEU A 456 0.52 14.28 57.69
N GLU A 457 0.84 13.56 56.61
CA GLU A 457 2.10 12.83 56.46
C GLU A 457 3.09 13.51 55.52
N VAL A 458 2.66 14.51 54.75
CA VAL A 458 3.50 15.27 53.80
C VAL A 458 4.72 15.86 54.48
N ALA A 459 4.55 16.52 55.63
CA ALA A 459 5.66 17.14 56.36
C ALA A 459 6.70 16.12 56.83
N LYS A 460 6.27 14.91 57.20
CA LYS A 460 7.16 13.84 57.64
C LYS A 460 8.00 13.31 56.47
N LEU A 461 7.37 13.06 55.32
CA LEU A 461 8.08 12.58 54.14
C LEU A 461 9.05 13.65 53.59
N ALA A 462 8.60 14.90 53.52
CA ALA A 462 9.44 16.01 53.07
C ALA A 462 10.69 16.20 53.94
N GLN A 463 10.56 16.00 55.26
CA GLN A 463 11.71 16.03 56.17
C GLN A 463 12.70 14.89 55.86
N LEU A 464 12.23 13.66 55.64
CA LEU A 464 13.12 12.54 55.33
C LEU A 464 13.88 12.71 54.01
N ILE A 465 13.21 13.24 52.98
CA ILE A 465 13.85 13.51 51.69
C ILE A 465 14.89 14.61 51.82
N ARG A 466 14.59 15.66 52.60
CA ARG A 466 15.55 16.74 52.88
C ARG A 466 16.78 16.22 53.63
N ASP A 467 16.59 15.26 54.52
CA ASP A 467 17.65 14.65 55.32
C ASP A 467 18.38 13.51 54.56
N GLU A 468 18.11 13.35 53.26
CA GLU A 468 18.71 12.33 52.36
C GLU A 468 18.59 10.89 52.90
N VAL A 469 17.50 10.60 53.63
CA VAL A 469 17.25 9.27 54.19
C VAL A 469 16.74 8.34 53.10
N GLU A 470 17.31 7.14 52.99
CA GLU A 470 16.82 6.10 52.08
C GLU A 470 15.36 5.74 52.38
N VAL A 471 14.51 5.86 51.36
CA VAL A 471 13.10 5.48 51.37
C VAL A 471 12.78 4.46 50.28
N PHE A 472 11.85 3.56 50.58
CA PHE A 472 11.45 2.45 49.73
C PHE A 472 9.93 2.48 49.55
N ALA A 473 9.47 2.30 48.31
CA ALA A 473 8.06 2.13 47.99
C ALA A 473 7.67 0.64 48.01
N VAL A 474 6.58 0.30 48.72
CA VAL A 474 6.08 -1.06 48.80
C VAL A 474 4.60 -1.09 48.39
N ALA A 475 4.31 -1.70 47.24
CA ALA A 475 2.94 -1.84 46.73
C ALA A 475 2.05 -2.61 47.73
N ARG A 476 0.81 -2.15 47.92
CA ARG A 476 -0.20 -2.83 48.75
C ARG A 476 -1.17 -3.59 47.87
N SER A 477 -1.61 -4.75 48.33
CA SER A 477 -2.68 -5.49 47.66
C SER A 477 -4.02 -4.81 47.90
N SER A 478 -4.72 -4.45 46.84
CA SER A 478 -6.07 -3.88 46.87
C SER A 478 -7.14 -4.88 47.34
N GLN A 479 -6.81 -6.17 47.47
CA GLN A 479 -7.78 -7.19 47.91
C GLN A 479 -8.10 -7.13 49.40
N GLN A 480 -7.26 -6.52 50.24
CA GLN A 480 -7.39 -6.62 51.70
C GLN A 480 -8.49 -5.71 52.28
N GLU A 481 -8.93 -4.69 51.54
CA GLU A 481 -9.91 -3.70 52.03
C GLU A 481 -11.37 -4.11 51.82
N LEU A 482 -11.66 -4.97 50.84
CA LEU A 482 -13.03 -5.45 50.59
C LEU A 482 -13.61 -6.27 51.76
N ASP A 483 -12.77 -6.96 52.54
CA ASP A 483 -13.23 -7.75 53.68
C ASP A 483 -13.60 -6.92 54.92
N SER A 484 -13.08 -5.69 55.04
CA SER A 484 -13.31 -4.82 56.20
C SER A 484 -14.42 -3.78 55.99
N ALA A 485 -14.67 -3.37 54.75
CA ALA A 485 -15.77 -2.45 54.40
C ALA A 485 -17.17 -3.06 54.61
N THR A 486 -17.30 -4.40 54.69
CA THR A 486 -18.60 -5.08 54.90
C THR A 486 -19.04 -5.07 56.38
N ARG A 487 -18.30 -4.45 57.32
CA ARG A 487 -18.58 -4.50 58.78
C ARG A 487 -18.69 -3.15 59.51
N SER A 488 -18.81 -2.01 58.82
CA SER A 488 -19.13 -0.75 59.51
C SER A 488 -20.61 -0.38 59.43
N PRO A 489 -21.26 0.03 60.54
CA PRO A 489 -22.64 0.48 60.54
C PRO A 489 -22.75 1.91 60.00
N LEU A 490 -23.67 2.10 59.06
CA LEU A 490 -24.39 3.33 58.71
C LEU A 490 -23.95 4.62 59.43
N PHE A 491 -23.25 5.50 58.73
CA PHE A 491 -23.35 6.95 58.98
C PHE A 491 -24.54 7.52 58.19
N PRO A 492 -25.36 8.40 58.80
CA PRO A 492 -26.47 9.07 58.12
C PRO A 492 -25.99 10.36 57.45
N GLY A 493 -26.57 10.67 56.29
CA GLY A 493 -26.68 12.06 55.81
C GLY A 493 -25.88 12.41 54.56
N SER A 494 -26.51 12.23 53.40
CA SER A 494 -26.40 13.19 52.30
C SER A 494 -27.75 13.26 51.58
N ALA A 495 -28.59 14.16 52.08
CA ALA A 495 -29.80 14.61 51.44
C ALA A 495 -29.44 15.49 50.25
N TRP A 496 -29.73 15.03 49.04
CA TRP A 496 -30.08 15.89 47.91
C TRP A 496 -31.40 15.35 47.36
N GLU A 497 -32.46 16.11 47.65
CA GLU A 497 -33.83 15.85 47.24
C GLU A 497 -33.96 15.96 45.71
N HIS A 498 -34.47 14.90 45.09
CA HIS A 498 -35.20 15.02 43.83
C HIS A 498 -36.65 15.34 44.15
N THR A 499 -37.11 16.49 43.67
CA THR A 499 -38.52 16.90 43.67
C THR A 499 -39.34 15.92 42.85
N ALA A 500 -40.38 15.37 43.48
CA ALA A 500 -41.37 14.48 42.90
C ALA A 500 -42.45 15.23 42.10
N LEU A 501 -42.98 14.55 41.09
CA LEU A 501 -44.32 14.65 40.48
C LEU A 501 -44.37 13.46 39.50
N GLU A 502 -45.36 12.57 39.39
CA GLU A 502 -46.71 12.47 39.94
C GLU A 502 -47.15 11.02 39.64
N ALA A 503 -47.87 10.36 40.56
CA ALA A 503 -48.34 8.99 40.42
C ALA A 503 -49.78 8.94 39.88
N LEU A 504 -50.18 7.81 39.25
CA LEU A 504 -51.55 7.24 39.23
C LEU A 504 -51.53 5.79 38.65
N PRO A 505 -52.55 4.93 38.86
CA PRO A 505 -52.47 3.75 39.74
C PRO A 505 -52.61 2.38 39.01
N PRO A 506 -52.46 1.24 39.72
CA PRO A 506 -52.61 -0.10 39.13
C PRO A 506 -54.02 -0.66 39.29
N ALA A 507 -54.47 -1.44 38.30
CA ALA A 507 -55.61 -2.34 38.41
C ALA A 507 -55.34 -3.66 37.65
N PRO A 508 -55.99 -4.77 38.03
CA PRO A 508 -55.33 -6.08 38.07
C PRO A 508 -55.91 -7.13 37.10
N GLY A 509 -55.10 -8.17 36.85
CA GLY A 509 -55.57 -9.55 36.64
C GLY A 509 -55.62 -10.05 35.19
N LEU A 510 -54.86 -11.12 34.89
CA LEU A 510 -55.40 -12.45 34.55
C LEU A 510 -54.28 -13.43 34.12
N ALA A 511 -54.18 -14.51 34.89
CA ALA A 511 -53.94 -15.90 34.52
C ALA A 511 -53.15 -16.25 33.24
N GLY A 512 -52.03 -16.95 33.46
CA GLY A 512 -51.87 -18.35 33.02
C GLY A 512 -51.27 -18.62 31.63
N GLY A 513 -50.24 -19.47 31.60
CA GLY A 513 -49.97 -20.27 30.39
C GLY A 513 -48.50 -20.57 30.08
N ALA A 514 -48.05 -21.71 30.60
CA ALA A 514 -47.22 -22.73 29.91
C ALA A 514 -45.84 -22.37 29.31
N CYS A 515 -44.86 -23.13 29.79
CA CYS A 515 -43.57 -23.40 29.17
C CYS A 515 -43.68 -23.81 27.70
N GLY A 516 -42.86 -23.20 26.84
CA GLY A 516 -42.60 -23.65 25.47
C GLY A 516 -41.12 -23.51 25.15
N ALA A 517 -40.39 -24.62 25.24
CA ALA A 517 -39.02 -24.73 24.75
C ALA A 517 -39.03 -24.72 23.22
N VAL A 518 -38.47 -23.68 22.61
CA VAL A 518 -38.29 -23.60 21.15
C VAL A 518 -36.94 -24.21 20.81
N ARG A 519 -37.00 -25.44 20.28
CA ARG A 519 -35.90 -26.17 19.64
C ARG A 519 -35.89 -25.73 18.17
N SER A 520 -34.84 -25.06 17.72
CA SER A 520 -34.66 -24.70 16.31
C SER A 520 -34.37 -25.95 15.47
N GLN A 521 -35.26 -26.24 14.53
CA GLN A 521 -35.04 -27.17 13.43
C GLN A 521 -34.08 -26.55 12.41
N ALA A 522 -32.90 -27.14 12.23
CA ALA A 522 -32.10 -26.96 11.04
C ALA A 522 -32.36 -28.14 10.11
N GLY A 523 -32.86 -27.85 8.91
CA GLY A 523 -33.17 -28.82 7.88
C GLY A 523 -31.91 -29.46 7.30
N ALA A 524 -31.89 -30.79 7.32
CA ALA A 524 -30.95 -31.60 6.56
C ALA A 524 -31.34 -31.56 5.07
N TRP A 525 -30.46 -31.06 4.23
CA TRP A 525 -30.50 -31.27 2.78
C TRP A 525 -29.65 -32.49 2.44
N GLU A 526 -30.28 -33.53 1.91
CA GLU A 526 -29.63 -34.72 1.38
C GLU A 526 -28.81 -34.36 0.12
N LEU A 527 -27.50 -34.57 0.19
CA LEU A 527 -26.61 -34.58 -0.97
C LEU A 527 -26.74 -35.93 -1.69
N VAL A 528 -27.28 -35.89 -2.90
CA VAL A 528 -27.30 -36.99 -3.85
C VAL A 528 -25.87 -37.24 -4.35
N ASN A 529 -25.31 -38.41 -4.00
CA ASN A 529 -24.03 -38.90 -4.53
C ASN A 529 -24.17 -39.25 -6.03
N PHE A 530 -23.46 -38.53 -6.90
CA PHE A 530 -23.18 -38.95 -8.28
C PHE A 530 -21.84 -39.72 -8.32
N PRO A 531 -21.74 -40.82 -9.09
CA PRO A 531 -20.49 -41.55 -9.23
C PRO A 531 -19.56 -40.86 -10.25
N SER A 532 -18.32 -40.59 -9.85
CA SER A 532 -17.25 -40.10 -10.72
C SER A 532 -16.84 -41.17 -11.75
N PRO A 533 -16.61 -40.81 -13.03
CA PRO A 533 -16.08 -41.73 -14.03
C PRO A 533 -14.58 -41.96 -13.80
N SER A 534 -14.17 -43.23 -13.75
CA SER A 534 -12.78 -43.67 -13.71
C SER A 534 -12.03 -43.31 -14.99
N LEU A 535 -10.94 -42.53 -14.87
CA LEU A 535 -9.99 -42.26 -15.95
C LEU A 535 -9.17 -43.54 -16.30
N PRO A 536 -8.87 -43.79 -17.58
CA PRO A 536 -8.00 -44.90 -17.99
C PRO A 536 -6.52 -44.59 -17.75
N ALA A 537 -5.76 -45.64 -17.45
CA ALA A 537 -4.33 -45.64 -17.15
C ALA A 537 -3.45 -45.09 -18.31
N PRO A 538 -2.25 -44.55 -18.02
CA PRO A 538 -1.35 -44.02 -19.04
C PRO A 538 -0.64 -45.13 -19.82
N LEU A 539 -0.58 -44.97 -21.14
CA LEU A 539 0.28 -45.76 -22.04
C LEU A 539 1.70 -45.18 -22.07
N PRO A 540 2.73 -46.00 -22.36
CA PRO A 540 4.14 -45.64 -22.17
C PRO A 540 4.68 -44.71 -23.28
N GLU A 541 5.64 -43.88 -22.88
CA GLU A 541 6.42 -42.98 -23.71
C GLU A 541 7.12 -43.71 -24.87
N ALA A 542 6.83 -43.28 -26.09
CA ALA A 542 7.63 -43.57 -27.27
C ALA A 542 8.25 -42.25 -27.77
N GLY A 543 9.59 -42.20 -27.76
CA GLY A 543 10.37 -41.04 -28.18
C GLY A 543 10.05 -40.58 -29.60
N ARG A 544 9.92 -39.27 -29.77
CA ARG A 544 9.86 -38.60 -31.07
C ARG A 544 11.07 -37.68 -31.21
N GLY A 545 11.91 -38.00 -32.18
CA GLY A 545 12.83 -37.03 -32.78
C GLY A 545 12.06 -35.97 -33.57
N GLU A 546 12.57 -34.75 -33.53
CA GLU A 546 12.04 -33.60 -34.27
C GLU A 546 12.13 -33.82 -35.79
N PRO A 547 11.05 -33.64 -36.55
CA PRO A 547 11.14 -33.51 -38.00
C PRO A 547 11.39 -32.05 -38.38
N GLU A 548 12.50 -31.78 -39.06
CA GLU A 548 12.74 -30.51 -39.76
C GLU A 548 11.59 -30.21 -40.73
N THR A 549 10.74 -29.26 -40.36
CA THR A 549 9.66 -28.77 -41.22
C THR A 549 10.23 -27.66 -42.12
N ARG A 550 10.40 -27.98 -43.40
CA ARG A 550 10.91 -27.05 -44.41
C ARG A 550 9.85 -25.98 -44.73
N LEU A 551 10.04 -24.79 -44.18
CA LEU A 551 9.20 -23.61 -44.41
C LEU A 551 9.31 -23.12 -45.87
N VAL A 552 8.18 -22.88 -46.52
CA VAL A 552 8.10 -22.25 -47.85
C VAL A 552 7.43 -20.89 -47.68
N THR A 553 8.23 -19.83 -47.66
CA THR A 553 7.76 -18.44 -47.72
C THR A 553 7.53 -18.08 -49.19
N GLN A 554 6.30 -17.78 -49.60
CA GLN A 554 5.98 -17.47 -51.01
C GLN A 554 5.34 -16.10 -51.12
N ASN A 555 6.15 -15.10 -51.52
CA ASN A 555 5.69 -13.76 -51.87
C ASN A 555 5.33 -13.72 -53.36
N GLN A 556 4.03 -13.64 -53.71
CA GLN A 556 3.58 -13.31 -55.07
C GLN A 556 2.63 -12.10 -55.04
N PRO A 557 2.78 -11.13 -55.95
CA PRO A 557 1.93 -9.93 -56.01
C PRO A 557 0.62 -10.22 -56.74
N GLY A 558 -0.49 -10.31 -56.00
CA GLY A 558 -1.85 -10.41 -56.53
C GLY A 558 -2.86 -10.48 -55.39
N ASN A 559 -3.96 -9.71 -55.52
CA ASN A 559 -5.08 -9.52 -54.58
C ASN A 559 -5.14 -10.50 -53.37
N PRO A 560 -4.91 -10.04 -52.12
CA PRO A 560 -4.67 -10.92 -50.95
C PRO A 560 -5.87 -11.78 -50.52
N PHE A 561 -7.05 -11.58 -51.11
CA PHE A 561 -8.26 -12.34 -50.78
C PHE A 561 -8.74 -13.29 -51.89
N GLU A 562 -8.10 -13.31 -53.07
CA GLU A 562 -8.73 -13.88 -54.28
C GLU A 562 -8.14 -15.22 -54.78
N ASN A 563 -7.12 -15.81 -54.12
CA ASN A 563 -6.47 -17.05 -54.59
C ASN A 563 -6.48 -18.23 -53.60
N ALA A 564 -7.36 -18.26 -52.61
CA ALA A 564 -7.50 -19.40 -51.69
C ALA A 564 -7.89 -20.72 -52.40
N GLN A 565 -8.52 -20.65 -53.57
CA GLN A 565 -9.00 -21.84 -54.31
C GLN A 565 -7.90 -22.66 -55.01
N ARG A 566 -6.65 -22.19 -55.10
CA ARG A 566 -5.57 -22.93 -55.81
C ARG A 566 -4.56 -23.63 -54.90
N GLN A 567 -4.63 -23.46 -53.58
CA GLN A 567 -3.61 -23.94 -52.64
C GLN A 567 -4.05 -25.14 -51.76
N GLY A 568 -4.85 -26.06 -52.32
CA GLY A 568 -4.94 -27.44 -51.81
C GLY A 568 -5.21 -27.60 -50.31
N GLY A 569 -6.26 -26.95 -49.79
CA GLY A 569 -6.73 -27.18 -48.41
C GLY A 569 -5.87 -26.55 -47.30
N LYS A 570 -4.88 -25.72 -47.65
CA LYS A 570 -4.07 -25.01 -46.65
C LYS A 570 -4.82 -23.81 -46.07
N ILE A 571 -4.69 -23.63 -44.76
CA ILE A 571 -5.29 -22.55 -43.99
C ILE A 571 -4.25 -21.43 -43.85
N PRO A 572 -4.57 -20.18 -44.27
CA PRO A 572 -3.74 -19.03 -44.00
C PRO A 572 -3.81 -18.65 -42.51
N VAL A 573 -2.66 -18.45 -41.89
CA VAL A 573 -2.50 -18.05 -40.49
C VAL A 573 -1.67 -16.77 -40.43
N PRO A 574 -2.22 -15.65 -39.92
CA PRO A 574 -1.46 -14.41 -39.77
C PRO A 574 -0.34 -14.61 -38.74
N ILE A 575 0.85 -14.06 -39.04
CA ILE A 575 2.00 -14.10 -38.14
C ILE A 575 2.54 -12.70 -37.88
N LEU A 576 3.14 -12.53 -36.70
CA LEU A 576 3.76 -11.27 -36.30
C LEU A 576 5.04 -11.03 -37.10
N VAL A 577 5.25 -9.79 -37.55
CA VAL A 577 6.46 -9.36 -38.25
C VAL A 577 7.51 -8.86 -37.25
N GLN A 578 7.06 -8.31 -36.12
CA GLN A 578 7.90 -7.80 -35.04
C GLN A 578 7.56 -8.42 -33.69
N GLU A 579 8.47 -8.30 -32.74
CA GLU A 579 8.21 -8.68 -31.36
C GLU A 579 7.33 -7.64 -30.68
N ILE A 580 6.31 -8.10 -29.97
CA ILE A 580 5.34 -7.25 -29.29
C ILE A 580 5.50 -7.44 -27.79
N PRO A 581 5.84 -6.39 -27.03
CA PRO A 581 5.90 -6.42 -25.58
C PRO A 581 4.58 -6.86 -24.93
N ALA A 582 4.67 -7.35 -23.69
CA ALA A 582 3.48 -7.62 -22.90
C ALA A 582 2.69 -6.33 -22.65
N TYR A 583 1.37 -6.47 -22.65
CA TYR A 583 0.37 -5.44 -22.40
C TYR A 583 0.32 -4.31 -23.43
N GLU A 584 0.87 -4.53 -24.63
CA GLU A 584 0.71 -3.64 -25.77
C GLU A 584 -0.43 -4.07 -26.70
N GLU A 585 -1.05 -3.07 -27.32
CA GLU A 585 -2.12 -3.23 -28.29
C GLU A 585 -1.54 -3.71 -29.63
N LEU A 586 -2.16 -4.74 -30.20
CA LEU A 586 -1.87 -5.25 -31.52
C LEU A 586 -2.45 -4.29 -32.56
N THR A 587 -1.56 -3.76 -33.39
CA THR A 587 -1.88 -2.92 -34.53
C THR A 587 -1.81 -3.71 -35.84
N ILE A 588 -2.33 -3.14 -36.92
CA ILE A 588 -2.21 -3.79 -38.24
C ILE A 588 -0.75 -3.84 -38.73
N ASP A 589 0.05 -2.85 -38.35
CA ASP A 589 1.45 -2.73 -38.75
C ASP A 589 2.30 -3.87 -38.18
N ASP A 590 1.90 -4.43 -37.05
CA ASP A 590 2.56 -5.59 -36.44
C ASP A 590 2.51 -6.87 -37.30
N PHE A 591 1.56 -6.92 -38.23
CA PHE A 591 1.38 -8.04 -39.15
C PHE A 591 1.77 -7.69 -40.58
N ILE A 592 2.05 -6.43 -40.91
CA ILE A 592 2.41 -6.00 -42.27
C ILE A 592 3.91 -6.10 -42.48
N ASP A 593 4.34 -6.89 -43.47
CA ASP A 593 5.74 -6.93 -43.86
C ASP A 593 6.12 -5.56 -44.45
N PRO A 594 7.08 -4.82 -43.85
CA PRO A 594 7.42 -3.46 -44.27
C PRO A 594 7.95 -3.40 -45.70
N THR A 595 8.42 -4.52 -46.26
CA THR A 595 8.93 -4.59 -47.63
C THR A 595 7.82 -4.79 -48.66
N THR A 596 6.77 -5.55 -48.31
CA THR A 596 5.71 -5.89 -49.27
C THR A 596 4.43 -5.07 -49.07
N GLY A 597 4.25 -4.47 -47.90
CA GLY A 597 3.01 -3.79 -47.51
C GLY A 597 1.81 -4.73 -47.33
N ASN A 598 2.04 -6.06 -47.34
CA ASN A 598 1.00 -7.06 -47.16
C ASN A 598 1.10 -7.72 -45.79
N VAL A 599 -0.02 -8.26 -45.32
CA VAL A 599 -0.10 -9.07 -44.10
C VAL A 599 0.74 -10.33 -44.25
N GLN A 600 1.72 -10.53 -43.38
CA GLN A 600 2.56 -11.71 -43.36
C GLN A 600 1.73 -12.91 -42.90
N THR A 601 1.60 -13.89 -43.78
CA THR A 601 0.75 -15.07 -43.59
C THR A 601 1.54 -16.34 -43.84
N LEU A 602 1.44 -17.32 -42.94
CA LEU A 602 1.94 -18.67 -43.17
C LEU A 602 0.79 -19.61 -43.52
N TYR A 603 1.04 -20.58 -44.38
CA TYR A 603 0.03 -21.53 -44.84
C TYR A 603 0.29 -22.90 -44.22
N PHE A 604 -0.67 -23.39 -43.43
CA PHE A 604 -0.59 -24.66 -42.73
C PHE A 604 -1.64 -25.63 -43.27
N ASP A 605 -1.34 -26.94 -43.23
CA ASP A 605 -2.37 -27.94 -43.47
C ASP A 605 -3.39 -27.90 -42.32
N SER A 606 -4.68 -28.13 -42.61
CA SER A 606 -5.75 -27.98 -41.61
C SER A 606 -5.58 -28.85 -40.36
N ALA A 607 -4.87 -29.98 -40.47
CA ALA A 607 -4.57 -30.88 -39.35
C ALA A 607 -3.45 -30.34 -38.42
N ASN A 608 -2.68 -29.35 -38.88
CA ASN A 608 -1.56 -28.77 -38.14
C ASN A 608 -1.87 -27.38 -37.57
N VAL A 609 -3.08 -26.85 -37.81
CA VAL A 609 -3.54 -25.61 -37.20
C VAL A 609 -4.05 -25.93 -35.80
N ASP A 610 -3.42 -25.33 -34.80
CA ASP A 610 -3.85 -25.42 -33.41
C ASP A 610 -5.21 -24.70 -33.25
N GLN A 611 -6.12 -25.28 -32.46
CA GLN A 611 -7.47 -24.73 -32.27
C GLN A 611 -7.45 -23.37 -31.56
N ASP A 612 -6.38 -23.08 -30.81
CA ASP A 612 -6.23 -21.84 -30.08
C ASP A 612 -5.70 -20.67 -30.95
N TRP A 613 -5.28 -20.93 -32.20
CA TRP A 613 -4.78 -19.87 -33.08
C TRP A 613 -5.92 -19.00 -33.61
N GLU A 614 -5.76 -17.68 -33.50
CA GLU A 614 -6.72 -16.75 -34.08
C GLU A 614 -6.39 -16.52 -35.56
N LEU A 615 -7.28 -17.01 -36.43
CA LEU A 615 -7.08 -16.98 -37.89
C LEU A 615 -7.56 -15.67 -38.50
N ASP A 616 -8.45 -14.94 -37.81
CA ASP A 616 -9.00 -13.67 -38.30
C ASP A 616 -8.19 -12.49 -37.77
N ILE A 617 -7.40 -11.86 -38.65
CA ILE A 617 -6.61 -10.67 -38.29
C ILE A 617 -7.47 -9.55 -37.70
N ARG A 618 -8.75 -9.44 -38.07
CA ARG A 618 -9.63 -8.38 -37.53
C ARG A 618 -9.95 -8.58 -36.05
N LYS A 619 -9.90 -9.83 -35.58
CA LYS A 619 -10.06 -10.15 -34.16
C LYS A 619 -8.76 -10.01 -33.38
N LEU A 620 -7.63 -9.87 -34.07
CA LEU A 620 -6.31 -9.59 -33.49
C LEU A 620 -6.07 -8.09 -33.31
N ILE A 621 -6.47 -7.27 -34.28
CA ILE A 621 -6.34 -5.80 -34.21
C ILE A 621 -7.12 -5.28 -32.98
N ASP A 622 -6.54 -4.31 -32.27
CA ASP A 622 -7.03 -3.71 -31.03
C ASP A 622 -7.10 -4.69 -29.83
N ARG A 623 -6.60 -5.94 -29.95
CA ARG A 623 -6.40 -6.83 -28.80
C ARG A 623 -5.07 -6.53 -28.14
N ILE A 624 -4.96 -6.89 -26.87
CA ILE A 624 -3.75 -6.62 -26.08
C ILE A 624 -3.05 -7.93 -25.79
N ALA A 625 -1.75 -7.98 -26.05
CA ALA A 625 -0.92 -9.13 -25.71
C ALA A 625 -0.79 -9.25 -24.18
N VAL A 626 -1.06 -10.41 -23.58
CA VAL A 626 -0.91 -10.62 -22.12
C VAL A 626 0.53 -10.98 -21.75
N ARG A 627 1.31 -11.45 -22.73
CA ARG A 627 2.72 -11.82 -22.60
C ARG A 627 3.50 -11.39 -23.85
N PRO A 628 4.84 -11.30 -23.80
CA PRO A 628 5.62 -10.91 -24.97
C PRO A 628 5.42 -11.91 -26.12
N LEU A 629 5.06 -11.40 -27.30
CA LEU A 629 4.83 -12.21 -28.50
C LEU A 629 6.01 -12.09 -29.45
N ARG A 630 6.57 -13.22 -29.88
CA ARG A 630 7.74 -13.23 -30.77
C ARG A 630 7.33 -13.11 -32.23
N ALA A 631 8.13 -12.38 -33.00
CA ALA A 631 8.04 -12.34 -34.45
C ALA A 631 8.08 -13.76 -35.07
N GLY A 632 7.34 -13.95 -36.15
CA GLY A 632 7.22 -15.19 -36.92
C GLY A 632 6.29 -16.24 -36.30
N ARG A 633 5.67 -15.99 -35.13
CA ARG A 633 4.76 -16.92 -34.48
C ARG A 633 3.28 -16.58 -34.76
N PRO A 634 2.41 -17.59 -34.92
CA PRO A 634 0.97 -17.42 -34.85
C PRO A 634 0.54 -16.92 -33.47
N VAL A 635 -0.45 -16.03 -33.44
CA VAL A 635 -1.01 -15.49 -32.21
C VAL A 635 -2.10 -16.42 -31.69
N ARG A 636 -2.03 -16.77 -30.40
CA ARG A 636 -3.02 -17.62 -29.73
C ARG A 636 -4.03 -16.78 -28.99
N THR A 637 -5.27 -17.26 -28.89
CA THR A 637 -6.35 -16.58 -28.16
C THR A 637 -6.04 -16.44 -26.67
N ILE A 638 -5.37 -17.42 -26.05
CA ILE A 638 -4.91 -17.38 -24.66
C ILE A 638 -3.82 -16.33 -24.40
N ASP A 639 -3.16 -15.86 -25.46
CA ASP A 639 -2.12 -14.84 -25.37
C ASP A 639 -2.68 -13.42 -25.43
N LEU A 640 -4.00 -13.30 -25.61
CA LEU A 640 -4.71 -12.04 -25.78
C LEU A 640 -5.66 -11.79 -24.63
N ALA A 641 -5.69 -10.55 -24.16
CA ALA A 641 -6.66 -10.11 -23.18
C ALA A 641 -8.08 -10.14 -23.77
N PRO A 642 -9.13 -10.14 -22.92
CA PRO A 642 -10.51 -9.99 -23.38
C PRO A 642 -10.69 -8.78 -24.31
N ALA A 643 -11.60 -8.89 -25.27
CA ALA A 643 -11.87 -7.78 -26.19
C ALA A 643 -12.40 -6.55 -25.42
N GLY A 644 -11.86 -5.37 -25.73
CA GLY A 644 -12.23 -4.11 -25.07
C GLY A 644 -11.40 -3.76 -23.83
N SER A 645 -10.41 -4.59 -23.45
CA SER A 645 -9.41 -4.25 -22.43
C SER A 645 -8.61 -2.99 -22.83
N ILE A 646 -8.06 -2.28 -21.83
CA ILE A 646 -7.19 -1.11 -22.03
C ILE A 646 -5.73 -1.55 -22.02
N ALA A 647 -4.95 -1.08 -22.99
CA ALA A 647 -3.53 -1.42 -23.09
C ALA A 647 -2.74 -0.77 -21.93
N GLY A 648 -1.77 -1.48 -21.39
CA GLY A 648 -0.98 -1.01 -20.26
C GLY A 648 -0.74 -2.07 -19.19
N PRO A 649 0.29 -1.90 -18.35
CA PRO A 649 0.66 -2.89 -17.34
C PRO A 649 -0.43 -3.13 -16.29
N SER A 650 -1.39 -2.21 -16.13
CA SER A 650 -2.58 -2.35 -15.28
C SER A 650 -3.42 -3.59 -15.63
N LEU A 651 -3.39 -4.03 -16.90
CA LEU A 651 -4.09 -5.23 -17.38
C LEU A 651 -3.47 -6.53 -16.84
N GLY A 652 -2.18 -6.51 -16.53
CA GLY A 652 -1.46 -7.65 -15.94
C GLY A 652 -1.68 -7.82 -14.44
N LEU A 653 -2.36 -6.86 -13.79
CA LEU A 653 -2.62 -6.90 -12.37
C LEU A 653 -3.84 -7.78 -12.07
N GLU A 654 -3.58 -8.92 -11.44
CA GLU A 654 -4.61 -9.78 -10.87
C GLU A 654 -5.37 -9.05 -9.74
N PRO A 655 -6.64 -9.39 -9.47
CA PRO A 655 -7.39 -8.82 -8.34
C PRO A 655 -6.62 -8.99 -7.02
N GLY A 656 -6.50 -7.90 -6.25
CA GLY A 656 -5.71 -7.86 -5.01
C GLY A 656 -4.22 -7.59 -5.18
N MET A 657 -3.72 -7.40 -6.42
CA MET A 657 -2.37 -6.92 -6.67
C MET A 657 -2.35 -5.43 -7.06
N ARG A 658 -1.19 -4.81 -6.86
CA ARG A 658 -0.87 -3.43 -7.22
C ARG A 658 0.42 -3.37 -8.03
N GLY A 659 0.47 -2.47 -9.01
CA GLY A 659 1.66 -2.26 -9.82
C GLY A 659 2.63 -1.28 -9.16
N VAL A 660 3.86 -1.70 -8.89
CA VAL A 660 4.92 -0.86 -8.33
C VAL A 660 6.04 -0.72 -9.35
N THR A 661 6.34 0.51 -9.76
CA THR A 661 7.46 0.79 -10.66
C THR A 661 8.75 0.90 -9.85
N VAL A 662 9.76 0.13 -10.23
CA VAL A 662 11.08 0.07 -9.59
C VAL A 662 12.18 0.15 -10.63
N ASN A 663 13.39 0.54 -10.23
CA ASN A 663 14.56 0.50 -11.10
C ASN A 663 15.56 -0.59 -10.68
N ALA A 664 16.47 -0.94 -11.57
CA ALA A 664 17.50 -1.97 -11.33
C ALA A 664 18.45 -1.64 -10.16
N THR A 665 18.51 -0.39 -9.69
CA THR A 665 19.32 0.00 -8.52
C THR A 665 18.60 -0.19 -7.20
N GLN A 666 17.27 -0.26 -7.21
CA GLN A 666 16.45 -0.51 -6.04
C GLN A 666 16.25 -2.00 -5.76
N ILE A 667 16.24 -2.83 -6.81
CA ILE A 667 16.07 -4.28 -6.69
C ILE A 667 17.07 -5.01 -7.58
N VAL A 668 17.96 -5.79 -6.95
CA VAL A 668 19.00 -6.57 -7.62
C VAL A 668 18.43 -7.90 -8.11
N GLY A 669 18.72 -8.24 -9.37
CA GLY A 669 18.38 -9.53 -10.00
C GLY A 669 17.15 -9.48 -10.92
N LEU A 670 16.45 -8.35 -11.05
CA LEU A 670 15.28 -8.21 -11.93
C LEU A 670 15.60 -8.39 -13.42
N ASP A 671 16.82 -8.03 -13.83
CA ASP A 671 17.33 -8.18 -15.19
C ASP A 671 17.45 -9.63 -15.64
N SER A 672 17.53 -10.57 -14.70
CA SER A 672 17.57 -12.00 -14.97
C SER A 672 16.19 -12.66 -15.16
N LEU A 673 15.10 -11.94 -14.84
CA LEU A 673 13.74 -12.48 -14.85
C LEU A 673 13.03 -12.25 -16.19
N SER A 674 12.22 -13.23 -16.61
CA SER A 674 11.27 -13.04 -17.70
C SER A 674 9.95 -12.47 -17.20
N VAL A 675 9.27 -11.69 -18.05
CA VAL A 675 7.91 -11.21 -17.79
C VAL A 675 6.98 -12.39 -17.45
N GLY A 676 6.19 -12.23 -16.39
CA GLY A 676 5.30 -13.26 -15.85
C GLY A 676 5.91 -14.11 -14.73
N THR A 677 7.23 -14.03 -14.49
CA THR A 677 7.90 -14.80 -13.42
C THR A 677 7.42 -14.34 -12.05
N VAL A 678 7.07 -15.30 -11.19
CA VAL A 678 6.72 -15.09 -9.79
C VAL A 678 7.94 -15.32 -8.90
N PHE A 679 8.20 -14.41 -7.96
CA PHE A 679 9.36 -14.43 -7.08
C PHE A 679 9.05 -13.76 -5.73
N ASP A 680 9.96 -13.89 -4.77
CA ASP A 680 9.88 -13.21 -3.47
C ASP A 680 10.90 -12.07 -3.42
N LEU A 681 10.57 -10.99 -2.70
CA LEU A 681 11.48 -9.88 -2.42
C LEU A 681 12.09 -10.05 -1.04
N VAL A 682 13.41 -10.00 -0.96
CA VAL A 682 14.16 -10.19 0.28
C VAL A 682 15.03 -8.95 0.54
N SER A 683 14.93 -8.38 1.73
CA SER A 683 15.82 -7.32 2.19
C SER A 683 17.04 -7.95 2.84
N ALA A 684 18.23 -7.70 2.31
CA ALA A 684 19.50 -8.05 2.92
C ALA A 684 20.02 -6.86 3.74
N ARG A 685 19.30 -6.49 4.81
CA ARG A 685 19.75 -5.38 5.67
C ARG A 685 20.77 -5.95 6.65
N GLY A 686 21.97 -5.40 6.65
CA GLY A 686 22.96 -5.72 7.68
C GLY A 686 22.44 -5.20 9.03
N ILE A 687 22.07 -6.10 9.93
CA ILE A 687 21.69 -5.71 11.29
C ILE A 687 22.97 -5.40 12.04
N GLU A 688 23.09 -4.20 12.60
CA GLU A 688 24.22 -3.86 13.47
C GLU A 688 24.19 -4.74 14.71
N VAL A 689 25.28 -5.46 14.95
CA VAL A 689 25.45 -6.40 16.05
C VAL A 689 25.27 -5.71 17.40
N SER A 690 25.61 -4.42 17.50
CA SER A 690 25.36 -3.58 18.67
C SER A 690 23.88 -3.45 19.01
N SER A 691 23.00 -3.34 18.01
CA SER A 691 21.54 -3.24 18.21
C SER A 691 20.89 -4.56 18.66
N LEU A 692 21.58 -5.68 18.47
CA LEU A 692 21.15 -7.01 18.91
C LEU A 692 21.57 -7.30 20.36
N ALA A 693 22.59 -6.59 20.89
CA ALA A 693 23.17 -6.88 22.20
C ALA A 693 22.16 -6.78 23.35
N ASP A 694 21.16 -5.90 23.25
CA ASP A 694 20.13 -5.72 24.27
C ASP A 694 18.94 -6.70 24.14
N LYS A 695 18.81 -7.39 23.00
CA LYS A 695 17.65 -8.26 22.69
C LYS A 695 17.97 -9.76 22.68
N VAL A 696 19.24 -10.14 22.62
CA VAL A 696 19.65 -11.55 22.71
C VAL A 696 19.71 -11.93 24.19
N SER A 697 18.75 -12.72 24.66
CA SER A 697 18.89 -13.41 25.94
C SER A 697 20.15 -14.26 25.90
N GLN A 698 21.09 -14.05 26.83
CA GLN A 698 22.34 -14.80 26.97
C GLN A 698 22.11 -16.26 27.41
N SER A 699 21.24 -17.01 26.74
CA SER A 699 20.96 -18.41 27.08
C SER A 699 21.93 -19.42 26.45
N ILE A 700 22.89 -18.98 25.62
CA ILE A 700 23.93 -19.87 25.09
C ILE A 700 25.32 -19.29 25.33
N ALA A 701 26.12 -20.06 26.06
CA ALA A 701 27.39 -19.74 26.72
C ALA A 701 28.58 -19.47 25.77
N SER A 702 28.52 -18.46 24.91
CA SER A 702 29.70 -18.03 24.16
C SER A 702 29.76 -16.51 24.05
N SER A 703 30.44 -15.88 25.00
CA SER A 703 30.95 -14.52 24.85
C SER A 703 31.84 -14.35 23.60
N ASP A 704 32.34 -15.46 23.05
CA ASP A 704 33.20 -15.49 21.88
C ASP A 704 32.43 -15.32 20.57
N ALA A 705 31.17 -15.76 20.48
CA ALA A 705 30.33 -15.56 19.30
C ALA A 705 29.99 -14.07 19.08
N VAL A 706 29.71 -13.33 20.14
CA VAL A 706 29.50 -11.86 20.07
C VAL A 706 30.79 -11.15 19.72
N LYS A 707 31.93 -11.55 20.31
CA LYS A 707 33.25 -11.00 19.98
C LYS A 707 33.66 -11.29 18.53
N GLU A 708 33.40 -12.48 18.00
CA GLU A 708 33.64 -12.82 16.60
C GLU A 708 32.69 -12.07 15.65
N ALA A 709 31.40 -11.96 15.98
CA ALA A 709 30.44 -11.19 15.19
C ALA A 709 30.82 -9.70 15.10
N THR A 710 31.38 -9.12 16.18
CA THR A 710 31.91 -7.74 16.15
C THR A 710 33.19 -7.57 15.34
N LYS A 711 33.90 -8.64 14.98
CA LYS A 711 35.08 -8.59 14.09
C LYS A 711 34.71 -8.53 12.60
N LEU A 712 33.44 -8.76 12.25
CA LEU A 712 32.99 -8.60 10.86
C LEU A 712 33.14 -7.14 10.44
N PRO A 713 33.65 -6.85 9.23
CA PRO A 713 33.85 -5.49 8.76
C PRO A 713 32.52 -4.74 8.73
N GLY A 714 32.43 -3.68 9.54
CA GLY A 714 31.20 -2.88 9.72
C GLY A 714 30.27 -3.35 10.83
N GLY A 715 30.59 -4.43 11.56
CA GLY A 715 29.81 -4.90 12.71
C GLY A 715 28.36 -5.26 12.38
N ARG A 716 28.08 -5.69 11.14
CA ARG A 716 26.74 -6.02 10.65
C ARG A 716 26.63 -7.49 10.29
N VAL A 717 25.58 -8.17 10.76
CA VAL A 717 25.22 -9.54 10.34
C VAL A 717 24.17 -9.44 9.25
N ALA A 718 24.36 -10.19 8.16
CA ALA A 718 23.37 -10.28 7.09
C ALA A 718 22.13 -11.02 7.61
N ALA A 719 21.07 -10.28 7.90
CA ALA A 719 19.76 -10.87 8.12
C ALA A 719 18.94 -10.67 6.84
N SER A 720 18.58 -11.78 6.20
CA SER A 720 17.62 -11.77 5.10
C SER A 720 16.22 -11.82 5.68
N ARG A 721 15.41 -10.80 5.41
CA ARG A 721 13.98 -10.80 5.73
C ARG A 721 13.18 -10.75 4.44
N THR A 722 12.24 -11.68 4.27
CA THR A 722 11.25 -11.61 3.18
C THR A 722 10.35 -10.40 3.40
N VAL A 723 10.35 -9.48 2.44
CA VAL A 723 9.57 -8.23 2.48
C VAL A 723 8.21 -8.44 1.82
N ALA A 724 8.18 -9.16 0.70
CA ALA A 724 6.97 -9.50 -0.03
C ALA A 724 7.12 -10.89 -0.66
N THR A 725 6.01 -11.62 -0.73
CA THR A 725 5.94 -12.91 -1.43
C THR A 725 5.02 -12.80 -2.63
N GLN A 726 5.15 -13.75 -3.58
CA GLN A 726 4.31 -13.83 -4.78
C GLN A 726 4.34 -12.56 -5.67
N VAL A 727 5.48 -11.86 -5.69
CA VAL A 727 5.67 -10.70 -6.57
C VAL A 727 5.83 -11.20 -8.01
N ARG A 728 5.19 -10.55 -8.98
CA ARG A 728 5.31 -10.90 -10.40
C ARG A 728 5.93 -9.77 -11.21
N LEU A 729 6.87 -10.09 -12.10
CA LEU A 729 7.39 -9.10 -13.06
C LEU A 729 6.37 -8.90 -14.20
N LEU A 730 5.81 -7.70 -14.33
CA LEU A 730 4.84 -7.40 -15.40
C LEU A 730 5.51 -6.95 -16.68
N THR A 731 6.38 -5.94 -16.63
CA THR A 731 7.04 -5.43 -17.83
C THR A 731 8.38 -4.78 -17.52
N ASN A 732 9.25 -4.73 -18.53
CA ASN A 732 10.45 -3.92 -18.54
C ASN A 732 10.11 -2.64 -19.32
N SER A 733 9.95 -1.54 -18.60
CA SER A 733 9.50 -0.25 -19.14
C SER A 733 10.63 0.54 -19.83
N GLY A 734 11.77 -0.09 -20.08
CA GLY A 734 12.92 0.51 -20.75
C GLY A 734 13.96 1.03 -19.76
N THR A 735 14.59 2.16 -20.09
CA THR A 735 15.65 2.74 -19.26
C THR A 735 15.33 4.17 -18.86
N VAL A 736 15.55 4.50 -17.60
CA VAL A 736 15.39 5.85 -17.05
C VAL A 736 16.76 6.42 -16.66
N GLN A 737 16.96 7.71 -16.84
CA GLN A 737 18.13 8.41 -16.33
C GLN A 737 17.90 8.78 -14.86
N ILE A 738 18.70 8.24 -13.96
CA ILE A 738 18.69 8.60 -12.55
C ILE A 738 19.97 9.34 -12.19
N ILE A 739 19.85 10.26 -11.24
CA ILE A 739 20.98 10.98 -10.68
C ILE A 739 21.38 10.25 -9.40
N VAL A 740 22.53 9.57 -9.41
CA VAL A 740 23.02 8.81 -8.25
C VAL A 740 24.09 9.64 -7.53
N PRO A 741 23.98 9.85 -6.20
CA PRO A 741 25.05 10.45 -5.43
C PRO A 741 26.26 9.52 -5.43
N LYS A 742 27.36 9.99 -6.01
CA LYS A 742 28.67 9.34 -5.95
C LYS A 742 29.45 9.98 -4.81
N LEU A 743 29.75 9.20 -3.78
CA LEU A 743 30.70 9.63 -2.75
C LEU A 743 32.05 9.89 -3.42
N GLY A 744 32.39 11.16 -3.59
CA GLY A 744 33.73 11.55 -4.00
C GLY A 744 34.68 11.17 -2.87
N GLY A 745 35.68 10.32 -3.14
CA GLY A 745 36.68 9.91 -2.14
C GLY A 745 37.59 11.04 -1.64
N VAL A 746 37.29 12.30 -1.97
CA VAL A 746 38.03 13.49 -1.57
C VAL A 746 37.18 14.23 -0.55
N SER A 747 37.55 14.10 0.71
CA SER A 747 36.88 14.80 1.79
C SER A 747 37.33 16.25 1.88
N GLU A 748 36.40 17.20 1.76
CA GLU A 748 36.69 18.63 1.85
C GLU A 748 36.41 19.10 3.28
N LYS A 749 37.39 19.77 3.91
CA LYS A 749 37.21 20.35 5.24
C LYS A 749 36.76 21.79 5.06
N GLN A 750 35.51 22.08 5.43
CA GLN A 750 35.01 23.44 5.44
C GLN A 750 35.03 23.99 6.87
N THR A 751 35.85 25.01 7.08
CA THR A 751 35.95 25.68 8.37
C THR A 751 34.97 26.85 8.40
N GLN A 752 33.92 26.76 9.21
CA GLN A 752 32.94 27.82 9.38
C GLN A 752 33.14 28.49 10.74
N THR A 753 33.41 29.80 10.73
CA THR A 753 33.52 30.59 11.95
C THR A 753 32.20 31.32 12.15
N GLN A 754 31.42 30.93 13.16
CA GLN A 754 30.24 31.67 13.59
C GLN A 754 30.59 32.59 14.76
N LEU A 755 30.09 33.82 14.70
CA LEU A 755 30.14 34.76 15.80
C LEU A 755 28.92 34.47 16.69
N THR A 756 29.12 34.04 17.93
CA THR A 756 28.01 33.89 18.89
C THR A 756 27.53 35.27 19.36
N ALA A 757 26.33 35.33 19.94
CA ALA A 757 25.68 36.57 20.36
C ALA A 757 26.47 37.37 21.41
N ASP A 758 27.33 36.69 22.14
CA ASP A 758 28.28 37.15 23.15
C ASP A 758 29.59 37.71 22.54
N GLY A 759 29.71 37.72 21.21
CA GLY A 759 30.86 38.29 20.49
C GLY A 759 32.08 37.37 20.41
N SER A 760 31.97 36.13 20.90
CA SER A 760 33.02 35.12 20.75
C SER A 760 32.91 34.40 19.39
N THR A 761 34.04 34.03 18.80
CA THR A 761 34.08 33.29 17.54
C THR A 761 34.22 31.80 17.83
N VAL A 762 33.20 31.01 17.52
CA VAL A 762 33.30 29.54 17.52
C VAL A 762 33.62 29.10 16.10
N THR A 763 34.76 28.43 15.93
CA THR A 763 35.17 27.89 14.64
C THR A 763 34.91 26.40 14.61
N GLU A 764 33.90 25.98 13.85
CA GLU A 764 33.56 24.58 13.65
C GLU A 764 34.13 24.14 12.29
N THR A 765 34.98 23.12 12.31
CA THR A 765 35.50 22.51 11.07
C THR A 765 34.61 21.33 10.74
N VAL A 766 33.65 21.53 9.85
CA VAL A 766 32.78 20.47 9.36
C VAL A 766 33.47 19.80 8.19
N LYS A 767 33.73 18.50 8.32
CA LYS A 767 34.26 17.67 7.24
C LYS A 767 33.06 17.19 6.43
N SER A 768 32.83 17.79 5.27
CA SER A 768 31.75 17.40 4.36
C SER A 768 32.35 16.72 3.15
N ASP A 769 31.93 15.49 2.86
CA ASP A 769 32.31 14.83 1.62
C ASP A 769 31.43 15.42 0.50
N PRO A 770 32.00 16.15 -0.49
CA PRO A 770 31.22 16.71 -1.57
C PRO A 770 30.49 15.60 -2.33
N VAL A 771 29.16 15.66 -2.29
CA VAL A 771 28.31 14.72 -3.02
C VAL A 771 28.31 15.12 -4.49
N THR A 772 29.17 14.46 -5.27
CA THR A 772 29.10 14.56 -6.73
C THR A 772 27.95 13.72 -7.25
N PHE A 773 27.20 14.22 -8.22
CA PHE A 773 26.07 13.50 -8.80
C PHE A 773 26.47 12.92 -10.16
N GLU A 774 26.24 11.62 -10.37
CA GLU A 774 26.49 10.93 -11.65
C GLU A 774 25.15 10.55 -12.28
N GLU A 775 24.90 10.99 -13.52
CA GLU A 775 23.77 10.53 -14.31
C GLU A 775 24.01 9.10 -14.77
N ARG A 776 23.12 8.18 -14.40
CA ARG A 776 23.15 6.77 -14.81
C ARG A 776 21.86 6.41 -15.52
N THR A 777 22.00 5.76 -16.66
CA THR A 777 20.87 5.14 -17.36
C THR A 777 20.65 3.75 -16.79
N VAL A 778 19.50 3.51 -16.16
CA VAL A 778 19.19 2.24 -15.48
C VAL A 778 17.90 1.63 -16.03
N PRO A 779 17.80 0.30 -16.16
CA PRO A 779 16.55 -0.36 -16.50
C PRO A 779 15.46 -0.10 -15.45
N GLN A 780 14.22 0.03 -15.92
CA GLN A 780 13.04 0.25 -15.10
C GLN A 780 12.03 -0.88 -15.35
N PHE A 781 11.38 -1.32 -14.28
CA PHE A 781 10.51 -2.48 -14.27
C PHE A 781 9.20 -2.15 -13.56
N VAL A 782 8.12 -2.83 -13.93
CA VAL A 782 6.84 -2.77 -13.23
C VAL A 782 6.57 -4.13 -12.59
N LEU A 783 6.35 -4.13 -11.28
CA LEU A 783 6.09 -5.34 -10.49
C LEU A 783 4.63 -5.37 -10.05
N ALA A 784 3.96 -6.52 -10.17
CA ALA A 784 2.72 -6.78 -9.46
C ALA A 784 3.05 -7.26 -8.04
N VAL A 785 2.65 -6.51 -7.04
CA VAL A 785 2.87 -6.78 -5.61
C VAL A 785 1.49 -6.96 -4.96
N PRO A 786 1.26 -8.00 -4.13
CA PRO A 786 0.00 -8.10 -3.39
C PRO A 786 -0.24 -6.85 -2.52
N ASP A 787 -1.48 -6.37 -2.46
CA ASP A 787 -1.86 -5.07 -1.84
C ASP A 787 -1.35 -4.93 -0.40
N GLU A 788 -1.41 -6.02 0.37
CA GLU A 788 -0.93 -6.13 1.75
C GLU A 788 0.58 -5.90 1.92
N PHE A 789 1.40 -6.10 0.88
CA PHE A 789 2.85 -5.94 0.93
C PHE A 789 3.34 -4.61 0.33
N VAL A 790 2.49 -3.83 -0.35
CA VAL A 790 2.91 -2.61 -1.05
C VAL A 790 3.58 -1.61 -0.10
N GLY A 791 2.97 -1.35 1.06
CA GLY A 791 3.55 -0.45 2.07
C GLY A 791 4.92 -0.92 2.58
N SER A 792 5.08 -2.23 2.79
CA SER A 792 6.35 -2.85 3.21
C SER A 792 7.42 -2.75 2.14
N VAL A 793 7.08 -2.99 0.87
CA VAL A 793 8.02 -2.84 -0.26
C VAL A 793 8.46 -1.39 -0.36
N LEU A 794 7.51 -0.45 -0.46
CA LEU A 794 7.81 0.97 -0.64
C LEU A 794 8.58 1.58 0.53
N GLY A 795 8.30 1.15 1.76
CA GLY A 795 9.04 1.60 2.95
C GLY A 795 10.51 1.13 2.98
N VAL A 796 10.86 0.10 2.20
CA VAL A 796 12.23 -0.46 2.13
C VAL A 796 12.93 -0.13 0.80
N LEU A 797 12.22 0.40 -0.20
CA LEU A 797 12.82 0.81 -1.49
C LEU A 797 13.74 2.03 -1.31
N ASP A 798 14.99 1.76 -0.95
CA ASP A 798 16.07 2.72 -0.88
C ASP A 798 17.23 2.28 -1.78
N THR A 799 17.77 3.21 -2.55
CA THR A 799 18.98 3.02 -3.36
C THR A 799 20.20 2.59 -2.54
N GLN A 800 20.24 2.88 -1.23
CA GLN A 800 21.35 2.48 -0.37
C GLN A 800 21.23 1.04 0.15
N ASN A 801 20.02 0.48 0.18
CA ASN A 801 19.74 -0.86 0.68
C ASN A 801 18.83 -1.58 -0.30
N PRO A 802 19.35 -2.03 -1.45
CA PRO A 802 18.52 -2.61 -2.48
C PRO A 802 17.91 -3.93 -2.01
N LEU A 803 16.69 -4.21 -2.46
CA LEU A 803 16.06 -5.51 -2.29
C LEU A 803 16.70 -6.53 -3.24
N HIS A 804 16.61 -7.80 -2.89
CA HIS A 804 17.09 -8.90 -3.72
C HIS A 804 15.92 -9.79 -4.14
N VAL A 805 15.95 -10.22 -5.40
CA VAL A 805 15.04 -11.23 -5.93
C VAL A 805 15.43 -12.61 -5.37
N SER A 806 14.46 -13.34 -4.82
CA SER A 806 14.58 -14.74 -4.44
C SER A 806 13.61 -15.58 -5.27
N LEU A 807 14.14 -16.53 -6.04
CA LEU A 807 13.33 -17.47 -6.82
C LEU A 807 12.94 -18.65 -5.93
N ARG A 808 11.64 -18.91 -5.79
CA ARG A 808 11.19 -20.16 -5.19
C ARG A 808 11.44 -21.30 -6.18
N PRO A 809 12.03 -22.43 -5.75
CA PRO A 809 12.00 -23.63 -6.56
C PRO A 809 10.52 -23.99 -6.81
N VAL A 810 10.16 -24.17 -8.08
CA VAL A 810 8.80 -24.58 -8.46
C VAL A 810 8.59 -25.99 -7.92
N ASN A 811 7.94 -26.12 -6.76
CA ASN A 811 7.48 -27.40 -6.28
C ASN A 811 6.24 -27.79 -7.10
N GLU A 812 6.43 -28.68 -8.07
CA GLU A 812 5.41 -29.16 -9.03
C GLU A 812 4.12 -29.68 -8.37
N SER A 813 4.13 -29.99 -7.07
CA SER A 813 2.97 -30.49 -6.33
C SER A 813 1.93 -29.44 -5.94
N SER A 814 2.22 -28.13 -6.06
CA SER A 814 1.35 -27.05 -5.56
C SER A 814 0.40 -26.44 -6.60
N ILE A 815 0.56 -26.74 -7.89
CA ILE A 815 -0.22 -26.10 -8.97
C ILE A 815 -1.60 -26.74 -9.17
N GLN A 816 -1.86 -27.95 -8.63
CA GLN A 816 -3.13 -28.66 -8.89
C GLN A 816 -4.27 -28.40 -7.89
N ASN A 817 -4.05 -27.72 -6.76
CA ASN A 817 -5.10 -27.51 -5.74
C ASN A 817 -5.07 -26.10 -5.13
N ALA A 818 -5.16 -25.05 -5.95
CA ALA A 818 -5.32 -23.68 -5.47
C ALA A 818 -6.81 -23.32 -5.33
N ASP A 819 -7.52 -24.01 -4.43
CA ASP A 819 -8.80 -23.52 -3.89
C ASP A 819 -8.48 -22.74 -2.61
N PHE A 820 -8.69 -21.42 -2.65
CA PHE A 820 -8.31 -20.48 -1.60
C PHE A 820 -9.24 -20.57 -0.38
N SER A 821 -8.98 -21.51 0.53
CA SER A 821 -9.45 -21.41 1.92
C SER A 821 -8.26 -21.21 2.86
N ARG A 822 -8.06 -19.96 3.31
CA ARG A 822 -7.04 -19.55 4.29
C ARG A 822 -7.31 -20.21 5.65
N GLN A 823 -6.56 -21.25 5.99
CA GLN A 823 -6.35 -21.67 7.37
C GLN A 823 -4.93 -21.29 7.78
N GLY A 824 -4.80 -20.61 8.93
CA GLY A 824 -3.59 -19.92 9.38
C GLY A 824 -2.36 -20.81 9.47
N GLU A 825 -1.50 -20.71 8.46
CA GLU A 825 -0.15 -21.26 8.50
C GLU A 825 0.76 -20.21 9.15
N SER A 826 1.33 -20.55 10.31
CA SER A 826 2.20 -19.68 11.09
C SER A 826 3.48 -19.34 10.30
N ASP A 827 3.83 -18.06 10.22
CA ASP A 827 5.06 -17.56 9.57
C ASP A 827 6.30 -18.42 9.91
N PRO A 828 7.06 -18.91 8.91
CA PRO A 828 8.30 -19.64 9.15
C PRO A 828 9.34 -18.73 9.82
N ALA A 829 10.02 -19.24 10.84
CA ALA A 829 10.99 -18.50 11.64
C ALA A 829 12.14 -17.92 10.77
N VAL A 830 12.53 -16.66 11.04
CA VAL A 830 13.72 -16.05 10.43
C VAL A 830 14.95 -16.74 11.00
N ARG A 831 15.64 -17.54 10.18
CA ARG A 831 16.88 -18.22 10.55
C ARG A 831 18.06 -17.47 9.95
N ALA A 832 18.85 -16.79 10.76
CA ALA A 832 20.16 -16.30 10.33
C ALA A 832 21.19 -17.42 10.55
N VAL A 833 21.84 -17.87 9.47
CA VAL A 833 22.90 -18.87 9.52
C VAL A 833 24.24 -18.14 9.51
N LEU A 834 24.97 -18.16 10.63
CA LEU A 834 26.38 -17.78 10.66
C LEU A 834 27.21 -18.99 10.22
N GLN A 835 27.64 -18.99 8.95
CA GLN A 835 28.67 -19.94 8.50
C GLN A 835 30.04 -19.41 8.90
N GLU A 836 30.67 -20.08 9.86
CA GLU A 836 32.04 -19.81 10.29
C GLU A 836 32.99 -20.13 9.13
N HIS A 837 33.57 -19.09 8.52
CA HIS A 837 34.60 -19.27 7.49
C HIS A 837 35.93 -19.60 8.17
N VAL A 838 36.20 -20.89 8.39
CA VAL A 838 37.52 -21.36 8.85
C VAL A 838 38.21 -22.09 7.70
N ARG A 839 39.41 -21.63 7.35
CA ARG A 839 40.29 -22.26 6.36
C ARG A 839 40.53 -23.73 6.72
N GLY A 840 39.97 -24.66 5.92
CA GLY A 840 40.32 -26.07 5.95
C GLY A 840 39.14 -27.03 6.13
N THR A 841 38.56 -27.45 5.00
CA THR A 841 37.79 -28.69 4.69
C THR A 841 36.87 -29.41 5.71
N ARG A 842 36.56 -28.89 6.90
CA ARG A 842 35.53 -29.50 7.77
C ARG A 842 34.75 -28.47 8.59
N ILE A 843 33.44 -28.46 8.41
CA ILE A 843 32.49 -27.70 9.24
C ILE A 843 32.21 -28.54 10.48
N GLU A 844 32.59 -28.06 11.68
CA GLU A 844 32.39 -28.80 12.93
C GLU A 844 31.18 -28.29 13.76
N LYS A 845 30.73 -27.03 13.59
CA LYS A 845 29.56 -26.48 14.29
C LYS A 845 28.81 -25.43 13.46
N GLU A 846 27.48 -25.53 13.46
CA GLU A 846 26.55 -24.51 12.96
C GLU A 846 25.96 -23.78 14.18
N VAL A 847 25.95 -22.44 14.15
CA VAL A 847 25.32 -21.61 15.19
C VAL A 847 24.10 -20.92 14.58
N PHE A 848 22.93 -21.20 15.13
CA PHE A 848 21.66 -20.61 14.71
C PHE A 848 21.33 -19.41 15.59
N LEU A 849 21.04 -18.26 14.97
CA LEU A 849 20.43 -17.11 15.65
C LEU A 849 18.95 -17.09 15.29
N THR A 850 18.08 -17.21 16.30
CA THR A 850 16.62 -17.09 16.16
C THR A 850 16.12 -15.91 16.97
N ASP A 851 15.13 -15.19 16.43
CA ASP A 851 14.52 -14.01 17.04
C ASP A 851 13.40 -14.33 18.05
N ARG A 852 13.02 -15.61 18.20
CA ARG A 852 12.00 -16.05 19.18
C ARG A 852 12.64 -16.64 20.44
N PRO A 853 12.11 -16.31 21.64
CA PRO A 853 12.39 -17.12 22.83
C PRO A 853 11.81 -18.52 22.61
N GLU A 854 12.58 -19.57 22.90
CA GLU A 854 12.05 -20.94 22.92
C GLU A 854 10.86 -21.01 23.88
N PRO A 855 9.75 -21.67 23.51
CA PRO A 855 8.72 -21.98 24.49
C PRO A 855 9.35 -22.85 25.57
N LEU A 856 9.24 -22.41 26.83
CA LEU A 856 9.63 -23.18 28.01
C LEU A 856 8.94 -24.55 27.94
N VAL A 857 9.69 -25.56 27.49
CA VAL A 857 9.29 -26.94 27.62
C VAL A 857 9.34 -27.23 29.12
N ALA A 858 8.16 -27.32 29.73
CA ALA A 858 8.04 -27.84 31.08
C ALA A 858 8.60 -29.26 31.08
N THR A 859 9.79 -29.42 31.65
CA THR A 859 10.31 -30.73 32.06
C THR A 859 9.38 -31.24 33.16
N LEU A 860 8.47 -32.12 32.77
CA LEU A 860 7.78 -33.02 33.70
C LEU A 860 8.80 -34.06 34.16
N ASP A 861 9.21 -33.94 35.42
CA ASP A 861 9.67 -35.09 36.20
C ASP A 861 8.42 -35.87 36.67
N GLU A 862 8.49 -37.19 36.48
CA GLU A 862 7.52 -38.29 36.74
C GLU A 862 6.36 -38.53 35.76
#